data_AF-A0AAW5UQF0-F1
#
_entry.id   AF-A0AAW5UQF0-F1
#
_cell.length_a   1.000
_cell.length_b   1.000
_cell.length_c   1.000
_cell.angle_alpha   90.00
_cell.angle_beta   90.00
_cell.angle_gamma   90.00
#
_symmetry.space_group_name_H-M   'P 1'
#
loop_
_entity.id
_entity.type
_entity.pdbx_description
1 polymer ?
#
loop_
_entity_poly.entity_id
_entity_poly.type
_entity_poly.pdbx_seq_one_letter_code
_entity_poly.pdbx_strand_id
1 'polypeptide(L)'
;MERNIPRAAIHVGTDKKSFSSQVGNEAERRGWDEKRYKLKNADIDKNNHYNYSRKRLNFEIVKGGKIVPLGSQSVPLHERLQHRLDELGFKPYMDAKRPDQVSRNSPNCTVGIIFSGDHDVLNRLAFGEQKLNTSDPNADHSKVILQKGIYDWALDTYRFACEKWGEENVIGFDVHCDETSIHAHVQTVPVEQVRKRGRIGSKYIHKDNPEKVLSTKEWRALPKEERDNYTKSEVAKGVVERVSYAKVWGERAKDKSQYLSQLHTDYYNKVGHKYGLARGFSYDELSEEEKRGRKHKNKVVLEAERQAKVALDKVEKYAVLATIDKKELTIPFLNIKVPVQEAMNAVKKELAIPIPTIIGQKAWREERVNNINAAIKALVAAINAERDKQNEGVRKSVNKTYTYYMQNLNKQIEENKSLRAENDALRVENNKVKQRISQLDEKAVERVTTQLVYAKEELASAKSYNTTLMEMYNDLKARWNAIWQEPEMTDAWRRVEARKEKETKEKARQEAEAKRESMARQNRYIGVLDKFIHEGHEALSSFAKTDRVNFNEKESASIYYGIMASAVKHNIGLDSKACIDSAAKKFLSDMSWHGFTDFKQECVTSWTKLFATNEVQFTDNAIDNFLAFVDHMSCSADTYVSLGGSNGCADQLTNWDGTQKVGLGAVLRKKPRGFSL
;
A
#
# COMPACT_ATOMS: atom_id res chain seq x y z
N MET A 1 -2.28 -25.97 39.86
CA MET A 1 -2.50 -24.52 39.69
C MET A 1 -1.74 -24.02 38.45
N GLU A 2 -2.13 -24.43 37.23
CA GLU A 2 -1.50 -23.96 35.97
C GLU A 2 -2.53 -23.68 34.85
N ARG A 3 -3.80 -23.40 35.19
CA ARG A 3 -4.89 -23.30 34.20
C ARG A 3 -5.01 -21.96 33.47
N ASN A 4 -4.18 -20.97 33.79
CA ASN A 4 -4.28 -19.58 33.27
C ASN A 4 -3.07 -19.11 32.46
N ILE A 5 -2.27 -20.00 31.88
CA ILE A 5 -1.19 -19.58 30.97
C ILE A 5 -1.79 -19.29 29.59
N PRO A 6 -1.63 -18.09 29.01
CA PRO A 6 -2.06 -17.77 27.64
C PRO A 6 -1.34 -18.67 26.62
N ARG A 7 -2.07 -19.24 25.65
CA ARG A 7 -1.51 -20.20 24.69
C ARG A 7 -1.81 -19.85 23.25
N ALA A 8 -0.89 -20.23 22.37
CA ALA A 8 -1.11 -20.20 20.93
C ALA A 8 -2.13 -21.27 20.52
N ALA A 9 -2.94 -20.96 19.52
CA ALA A 9 -3.91 -21.88 18.92
C ALA A 9 -3.61 -22.03 17.43
N ILE A 10 -3.48 -23.27 16.97
CA ILE A 10 -3.36 -23.60 15.56
C ILE A 10 -4.45 -24.62 15.26
N HIS A 11 -5.30 -24.32 14.29
CA HIS A 11 -6.32 -25.24 13.82
C HIS A 11 -6.06 -25.55 12.36
N VAL A 12 -5.68 -26.78 12.07
CA VAL A 12 -5.55 -27.27 10.69
C VAL A 12 -6.90 -27.86 10.30
N GLY A 13 -7.55 -27.23 9.33
CA GLY A 13 -8.84 -27.68 8.81
C GLY A 13 -8.74 -29.02 8.11
N THR A 14 -9.90 -29.58 7.76
CA THR A 14 -9.96 -30.77 6.92
C THR A 14 -9.27 -30.52 5.59
N ASP A 15 -8.53 -31.52 5.14
CA ASP A 15 -7.88 -31.57 3.85
C ASP A 15 -8.93 -31.62 2.74
N LYS A 16 -8.74 -30.76 1.73
CA LYS A 16 -9.73 -30.57 0.66
C LYS A 16 -9.11 -30.77 -0.71
N LYS A 17 -9.96 -31.22 -1.64
CA LYS A 17 -9.65 -31.33 -3.07
C LYS A 17 -9.93 -30.04 -3.83
N SER A 18 -10.72 -29.16 -3.23
CA SER A 18 -11.06 -27.83 -3.71
C SER A 18 -11.88 -27.12 -2.62
N PHE A 19 -12.09 -25.82 -2.78
CA PHE A 19 -13.12 -25.08 -2.08
C PHE A 19 -13.90 -24.24 -3.09
N SER A 20 -15.17 -23.96 -2.80
CA SER A 20 -15.99 -23.14 -3.69
C SER A 20 -15.60 -21.67 -3.61
N SER A 21 -15.93 -20.90 -4.65
CA SER A 21 -15.78 -19.44 -4.64
C SER A 21 -16.46 -18.79 -3.44
N GLN A 22 -17.59 -19.33 -2.98
CA GLN A 22 -18.29 -18.87 -1.77
C GLN A 22 -17.45 -19.02 -0.49
N VAL A 23 -16.73 -20.13 -0.34
CA VAL A 23 -15.84 -20.36 0.80
C VAL A 23 -14.65 -19.39 0.77
N GLY A 24 -14.07 -19.17 -0.42
CA GLY A 24 -13.01 -18.17 -0.60
C GLY A 24 -13.49 -16.75 -0.28
N ASN A 25 -14.67 -16.37 -0.79
CA ASN A 25 -15.25 -15.04 -0.54
C ASN A 25 -15.63 -14.82 0.94
N GLU A 26 -15.91 -15.88 1.70
CA GLU A 26 -16.15 -15.79 3.14
C GLU A 26 -14.87 -15.49 3.90
N ALA A 27 -13.74 -16.12 3.56
CA ALA A 27 -12.44 -15.81 4.14
C ALA A 27 -11.99 -14.38 3.76
N GLU A 28 -12.08 -14.00 2.49
CA GLU A 28 -11.67 -12.66 2.05
C GLU A 28 -12.67 -11.55 2.44
N ARG A 29 -13.81 -11.88 3.08
CA ARG A 29 -14.97 -11.00 3.26
C ARG A 29 -15.37 -10.26 1.96
N ARG A 30 -15.11 -10.89 0.81
CA ARG A 30 -15.32 -10.30 -0.53
C ARG A 30 -16.81 -10.16 -0.79
N GLY A 31 -17.23 -8.93 -1.11
CA GLY A 31 -18.63 -8.61 -1.37
C GLY A 31 -19.53 -8.61 -0.13
N TRP A 32 -18.98 -8.65 1.09
CA TRP A 32 -19.79 -8.53 2.30
C TRP A 32 -20.14 -7.07 2.59
N ASP A 33 -21.42 -6.76 2.63
CA ASP A 33 -21.97 -5.51 3.12
C ASP A 33 -22.50 -5.68 4.56
N GLU A 34 -23.01 -4.60 5.17
CA GLU A 34 -23.56 -4.65 6.52
C GLU A 34 -24.72 -5.66 6.64
N LYS A 35 -25.54 -5.79 5.59
CA LYS A 35 -26.64 -6.76 5.53
C LYS A 35 -26.11 -8.19 5.63
N ARG A 36 -25.01 -8.51 4.94
CA ARG A 36 -24.38 -9.83 5.01
C ARG A 36 -23.85 -10.14 6.42
N TYR A 37 -23.26 -9.15 7.11
CA TYR A 37 -22.84 -9.31 8.51
C TYR A 37 -24.04 -9.62 9.42
N LYS A 38 -25.12 -8.84 9.32
CA LYS A 38 -26.36 -9.06 10.08
C LYS A 38 -26.95 -10.44 9.83
N LEU A 39 -27.03 -10.86 8.57
CA LEU A 39 -27.51 -12.20 8.19
C LEU A 39 -26.64 -13.32 8.78
N LYS A 40 -25.32 -13.14 8.79
CA LYS A 40 -24.39 -14.12 9.35
C LYS A 40 -24.45 -14.20 10.88
N ASN A 41 -24.73 -13.09 11.56
CA ASN A 41 -24.93 -13.06 13.01
C ASN A 41 -26.31 -13.55 13.43
N ALA A 42 -27.33 -13.47 12.56
CA ALA A 42 -28.67 -14.00 12.83
C ALA A 42 -28.73 -15.54 12.85
N ASP A 43 -27.69 -16.22 12.36
CA ASP A 43 -27.53 -17.67 12.44
C ASP A 43 -27.13 -18.08 13.87
N ILE A 44 -28.16 -18.33 14.71
CA ILE A 44 -28.03 -18.62 16.14
C ILE A 44 -27.18 -19.88 16.39
N ASP A 45 -27.28 -20.87 15.50
CA ASP A 45 -26.54 -22.13 15.62
C ASP A 45 -25.03 -21.93 15.49
N LYS A 46 -24.63 -20.94 14.67
CA LYS A 46 -23.22 -20.57 14.47
C LYS A 46 -22.71 -19.56 15.48
N ASN A 47 -23.59 -18.86 16.20
CA ASN A 47 -23.25 -17.89 17.23
C ASN A 47 -22.12 -16.93 16.81
N ASN A 48 -22.26 -16.35 15.61
CA ASN A 48 -21.26 -15.44 15.05
C ASN A 48 -21.38 -14.06 15.69
N HIS A 49 -20.23 -13.45 15.92
CA HIS A 49 -20.11 -12.12 16.52
C HIS A 49 -19.30 -11.20 15.59
N TYR A 50 -19.66 -11.18 14.31
CA TYR A 50 -19.01 -10.31 13.33
C TYR A 50 -19.43 -8.85 13.58
N ASN A 51 -18.48 -7.94 13.71
CA ASN A 51 -18.76 -6.52 13.86
C ASN A 51 -18.44 -5.76 12.56
N TYR A 52 -19.49 -5.24 11.90
CA TYR A 52 -19.33 -4.56 10.62
C TYR A 52 -18.44 -3.31 10.70
N SER A 53 -18.51 -2.54 11.80
CA SER A 53 -17.67 -1.34 11.95
C SER A 53 -16.18 -1.69 11.96
N ARG A 54 -15.81 -2.90 12.43
CA ARG A 54 -14.44 -3.43 12.43
C ARG A 54 -14.00 -4.06 11.11
N LYS A 55 -14.89 -4.24 10.12
CA LYS A 55 -14.54 -4.78 8.78
C LYS A 55 -13.30 -4.10 8.18
N ARG A 56 -13.21 -2.77 8.32
CA ARG A 56 -12.09 -1.94 7.80
C ARG A 56 -10.73 -2.24 8.44
N LEU A 57 -10.73 -2.96 9.56
CA LEU A 57 -9.52 -3.35 10.29
C LEU A 57 -9.00 -4.70 9.84
N ASN A 58 -9.78 -5.49 9.08
CA ASN A 58 -9.27 -6.73 8.51
C ASN A 58 -8.23 -6.43 7.43
N PHE A 59 -7.19 -7.24 7.35
CA PHE A 59 -6.12 -7.08 6.37
C PHE A 59 -5.62 -8.42 5.86
N GLU A 60 -4.95 -8.40 4.72
CA GLU A 60 -4.32 -9.55 4.10
C GLU A 60 -2.81 -9.31 4.01
N ILE A 61 -2.01 -10.36 4.20
CA ILE A 61 -0.57 -10.32 3.93
C ILE A 61 -0.31 -11.04 2.61
N VAL A 62 0.21 -10.30 1.62
CA VAL A 62 0.52 -10.81 0.29
C VAL A 62 2.03 -10.93 0.09
N LYS A 63 2.41 -11.58 -1.02
CA LYS A 63 3.80 -11.89 -1.40
C LYS A 63 4.74 -10.70 -1.17
N GLY A 64 5.89 -10.99 -0.56
CA GLY A 64 6.86 -10.01 -0.06
C GLY A 64 6.52 -9.46 1.33
N GLY A 65 5.56 -10.07 2.05
CA GLY A 65 5.12 -9.60 3.37
C GLY A 65 4.41 -8.25 3.35
N LYS A 66 3.74 -7.90 2.24
CA LYS A 66 3.04 -6.62 2.09
C LYS A 66 1.64 -6.70 2.68
N ILE A 67 1.26 -5.71 3.48
CA ILE A 67 -0.05 -5.64 4.11
C ILE A 67 -1.00 -4.83 3.22
N VAL A 68 -2.16 -5.39 2.92
CA VAL A 68 -3.21 -4.74 2.12
C VAL A 68 -4.57 -4.89 2.80
N PRO A 69 -5.56 -4.03 2.52
CA PRO A 69 -6.93 -4.22 3.03
C PRO A 69 -7.50 -5.57 2.58
N LEU A 70 -8.21 -6.25 3.48
CA LEU A 70 -8.78 -7.57 3.17
C LEU A 70 -9.76 -7.49 1.98
N GLY A 71 -9.61 -8.39 1.01
CA GLY A 71 -10.45 -8.46 -0.18
C GLY A 71 -10.10 -7.44 -1.27
N SER A 72 -8.99 -6.71 -1.15
CA SER A 72 -8.52 -5.77 -2.18
C SER A 72 -7.75 -6.42 -3.32
N GLN A 73 -7.35 -7.69 -3.19
CA GLN A 73 -6.69 -8.44 -4.27
C GLN A 73 -7.61 -8.57 -5.48
N SER A 74 -7.09 -8.35 -6.68
CA SER A 74 -7.87 -8.48 -7.93
C SER A 74 -8.27 -9.93 -8.20
N VAL A 75 -7.37 -10.87 -7.91
CA VAL A 75 -7.59 -12.31 -8.10
C VAL A 75 -8.14 -12.92 -6.81
N PRO A 76 -9.36 -13.51 -6.80
CA PRO A 76 -9.93 -14.13 -5.62
C PRO A 76 -9.23 -15.45 -5.26
N LEU A 77 -9.33 -15.85 -3.98
CA LEU A 77 -8.59 -16.99 -3.42
C LEU A 77 -8.75 -18.31 -4.20
N HIS A 78 -9.94 -18.58 -4.75
CA HIS A 78 -10.19 -19.81 -5.52
C HIS A 78 -9.49 -19.84 -6.89
N GLU A 79 -9.36 -18.68 -7.54
CA GLU A 79 -8.59 -18.53 -8.78
C GLU A 79 -7.08 -18.58 -8.49
N ARG A 80 -6.63 -18.00 -7.37
CA ARG A 80 -5.24 -18.11 -6.91
C ARG A 80 -4.82 -19.57 -6.65
N LEU A 81 -5.72 -20.36 -6.05
CA LEU A 81 -5.52 -21.82 -5.95
C LEU A 81 -5.34 -22.43 -7.34
N GLN A 82 -6.24 -22.15 -8.27
CA GLN A 82 -6.20 -22.75 -9.60
C GLN A 82 -4.91 -22.38 -10.35
N HIS A 83 -4.49 -21.10 -10.32
CA HIS A 83 -3.23 -20.66 -10.93
C HIS A 83 -2.04 -21.44 -10.38
N ARG A 84 -1.96 -21.61 -9.05
CA ARG A 84 -0.85 -22.35 -8.43
C ARG A 84 -0.89 -23.84 -8.80
N LEU A 85 -2.06 -24.45 -8.92
CA LEU A 85 -2.19 -25.83 -9.37
C LEU A 85 -1.76 -26.00 -10.84
N ASP A 86 -2.10 -25.03 -11.70
CA ASP A 86 -1.72 -25.01 -13.11
C ASP A 86 -0.20 -24.85 -13.29
N GLU A 87 0.44 -23.97 -12.51
CA GLU A 87 1.90 -23.82 -12.45
C GLU A 87 2.61 -25.13 -12.07
N LEU A 88 2.03 -25.88 -11.14
CA LEU A 88 2.53 -27.18 -10.69
C LEU A 88 2.17 -28.32 -11.65
N GLY A 89 1.43 -28.05 -12.73
CA GLY A 89 0.93 -29.06 -13.65
C GLY A 89 0.01 -30.09 -12.99
N PHE A 90 -0.63 -29.74 -11.87
CA PHE A 90 -1.51 -30.63 -11.13
C PHE A 90 -2.89 -30.68 -11.79
N LYS A 91 -3.32 -31.88 -12.17
CA LYS A 91 -4.69 -32.13 -12.63
C LYS A 91 -5.36 -33.12 -11.67
N PRO A 92 -6.51 -32.76 -11.07
CA PRO A 92 -7.24 -33.69 -10.24
C PRO A 92 -7.73 -34.87 -11.08
N TYR A 93 -7.86 -36.03 -10.46
CA TYR A 93 -8.45 -37.19 -11.11
C TYR A 93 -9.96 -36.99 -11.22
N MET A 94 -10.51 -37.10 -12.42
CA MET A 94 -11.96 -37.02 -12.65
C MET A 94 -12.61 -38.38 -12.44
N ASP A 95 -13.85 -38.38 -11.95
CA ASP A 95 -14.62 -39.61 -11.73
C ASP A 95 -14.97 -40.23 -13.10
N ALA A 96 -14.67 -41.52 -13.27
CA ALA A 96 -14.87 -42.22 -14.54
C ALA A 96 -16.37 -42.31 -14.94
N LYS A 97 -17.28 -42.28 -13.96
CA LYS A 97 -18.74 -42.30 -14.19
C LYS A 97 -19.35 -40.91 -14.23
N ARG A 98 -18.66 -39.90 -13.67
CA ARG A 98 -19.09 -38.49 -13.61
C ARG A 98 -17.90 -37.58 -13.96
N PRO A 99 -17.61 -37.37 -15.25
CA PRO A 99 -16.43 -36.62 -15.70
C PRO A 99 -16.39 -35.16 -15.22
N ASP A 100 -17.54 -34.62 -14.80
CA ASP A 100 -17.72 -33.30 -14.19
C ASP A 100 -17.31 -33.24 -12.71
N GLN A 101 -17.04 -34.39 -12.07
CA GLN A 101 -16.74 -34.47 -10.64
C GLN A 101 -15.32 -34.97 -10.38
N VAL A 102 -14.67 -34.36 -9.38
CA VAL A 102 -13.38 -34.83 -8.88
C VAL A 102 -13.56 -36.15 -8.15
N SER A 103 -12.81 -37.16 -8.58
CA SER A 103 -12.85 -38.50 -8.04
C SER A 103 -12.48 -38.56 -6.56
N ARG A 104 -13.05 -39.54 -5.85
CA ARG A 104 -12.72 -39.85 -4.45
C ARG A 104 -11.24 -40.16 -4.22
N ASN A 105 -10.54 -40.68 -5.22
CA ASN A 105 -9.11 -41.00 -5.14
C ASN A 105 -8.17 -39.85 -5.54
N SER A 106 -8.69 -38.70 -5.98
CA SER A 106 -7.87 -37.54 -6.29
C SER A 106 -7.16 -37.02 -5.02
N PRO A 107 -5.87 -36.66 -5.09
CA PRO A 107 -5.15 -36.10 -3.96
C PRO A 107 -5.79 -34.81 -3.45
N ASN A 108 -5.72 -34.58 -2.15
CA ASN A 108 -6.04 -33.28 -1.58
C ASN A 108 -4.97 -32.27 -1.98
N CYS A 109 -5.40 -31.12 -2.50
CA CYS A 109 -4.53 -30.13 -3.12
C CYS A 109 -4.48 -28.81 -2.35
N THR A 110 -5.25 -28.69 -1.26
CA THR A 110 -5.25 -27.47 -0.46
C THR A 110 -5.59 -27.72 1.00
N VAL A 111 -5.01 -26.91 1.88
CA VAL A 111 -5.16 -26.99 3.34
C VAL A 111 -5.38 -25.60 3.89
N GLY A 112 -6.49 -25.42 4.60
CA GLY A 112 -6.78 -24.21 5.37
C GLY A 112 -6.30 -24.36 6.80
N ILE A 113 -5.59 -23.36 7.31
CA ILE A 113 -4.99 -23.35 8.64
C ILE A 113 -5.41 -22.05 9.31
N ILE A 114 -5.79 -22.11 10.58
CA ILE A 114 -6.09 -20.92 11.37
C ILE A 114 -5.01 -20.79 12.43
N PHE A 115 -4.33 -19.65 12.42
CA PHE A 115 -3.43 -19.24 13.50
C PHE A 115 -4.16 -18.24 14.39
N SER A 116 -4.14 -18.49 15.70
CA SER A 116 -4.73 -17.63 16.72
C SER A 116 -3.99 -17.87 18.04
N GLY A 117 -4.60 -17.47 19.14
CA GLY A 117 -4.05 -17.59 20.48
C GLY A 117 -5.06 -17.17 21.52
N ASP A 118 -4.55 -16.94 22.71
CA ASP A 118 -5.32 -16.41 23.82
C ASP A 118 -6.04 -15.11 23.41
N HIS A 119 -7.33 -15.05 23.74
CA HIS A 119 -8.22 -13.96 23.34
C HIS A 119 -7.73 -12.61 23.88
N ASP A 120 -7.33 -12.55 25.14
CA ASP A 120 -6.95 -11.29 25.79
C ASP A 120 -5.59 -10.82 25.28
N VAL A 121 -4.64 -11.74 25.08
CA VAL A 121 -3.33 -11.41 24.52
C VAL A 121 -3.45 -10.84 23.11
N LEU A 122 -4.15 -11.54 22.20
CA LEU A 122 -4.27 -11.05 20.82
C LEU A 122 -5.10 -9.77 20.72
N ASN A 123 -6.18 -9.64 21.50
CA ASN A 123 -6.92 -8.38 21.55
C ASN A 123 -6.08 -7.23 22.09
N ARG A 124 -5.24 -7.44 23.10
CA ARG A 124 -4.31 -6.42 23.58
C ARG A 124 -3.27 -6.04 22.52
N LEU A 125 -2.75 -7.00 21.76
CA LEU A 125 -1.83 -6.72 20.66
C LEU A 125 -2.46 -5.89 19.54
N ALA A 126 -3.76 -6.08 19.29
CA ALA A 126 -4.45 -5.38 18.21
C ALA A 126 -5.10 -4.06 18.63
N PHE A 127 -5.59 -3.95 19.85
CA PHE A 127 -6.40 -2.82 20.29
C PHE A 127 -5.80 -2.09 21.50
N GLY A 128 -4.79 -2.66 22.16
CA GLY A 128 -4.19 -2.08 23.36
C GLY A 128 -5.22 -1.92 24.49
N GLU A 129 -5.26 -0.74 25.09
CA GLU A 129 -6.19 -0.37 26.17
C GLU A 129 -7.57 0.12 25.66
N GLN A 130 -7.83 0.08 24.34
CA GLN A 130 -9.10 0.52 23.77
C GLN A 130 -10.25 -0.39 24.25
N LYS A 131 -11.30 0.21 24.82
CA LYS A 131 -12.47 -0.53 25.30
C LYS A 131 -13.32 -1.03 24.14
N LEU A 132 -13.45 -2.35 24.02
CA LEU A 132 -14.32 -3.00 23.03
C LEU A 132 -15.53 -3.61 23.71
N ASN A 133 -16.72 -3.25 23.23
CA ASN A 133 -17.93 -4.01 23.54
C ASN A 133 -18.03 -5.19 22.56
N THR A 134 -17.54 -6.36 22.98
CA THR A 134 -17.62 -7.60 22.19
C THR A 134 -18.88 -8.42 22.49
N SER A 135 -19.70 -8.00 23.46
CA SER A 135 -20.98 -8.63 23.79
C SER A 135 -22.11 -8.21 22.85
N ASP A 136 -22.00 -7.03 22.24
CA ASP A 136 -22.94 -6.56 21.22
C ASP A 136 -22.27 -6.55 19.84
N PRO A 137 -22.67 -7.44 18.90
CA PRO A 137 -22.12 -7.46 17.55
C PRO A 137 -22.41 -6.18 16.74
N ASN A 138 -23.39 -5.36 17.17
CA ASN A 138 -23.72 -4.09 16.53
C ASN A 138 -23.08 -2.87 17.22
N ALA A 139 -22.24 -3.08 18.24
CA ALA A 139 -21.55 -1.98 18.91
C ALA A 139 -20.71 -1.17 17.92
N ASP A 140 -20.76 0.16 18.03
CA ASP A 140 -19.98 1.04 17.17
C ASP A 140 -18.50 1.07 17.57
N HIS A 141 -17.64 0.51 16.72
CA HIS A 141 -16.18 0.53 16.83
C HIS A 141 -15.54 1.33 15.69
N SER A 142 -16.25 2.30 15.11
CA SER A 142 -15.77 3.19 14.05
C SER A 142 -14.53 4.02 14.43
N LYS A 143 -14.29 4.23 15.73
CA LYS A 143 -13.13 4.95 16.27
C LYS A 143 -11.95 4.05 16.66
N VAL A 144 -12.13 2.72 16.63
CA VAL A 144 -11.11 1.76 17.05
C VAL A 144 -10.02 1.66 15.98
N ILE A 145 -8.76 1.77 16.39
CA ILE A 145 -7.59 1.65 15.50
C ILE A 145 -6.74 0.43 15.85
N LEU A 146 -6.13 -0.20 14.85
CA LEU A 146 -5.19 -1.30 15.08
C LEU A 146 -3.86 -0.78 15.63
N GLN A 147 -3.30 -1.54 16.55
CA GLN A 147 -1.99 -1.32 17.16
C GLN A 147 -0.90 -2.09 16.40
N LYS A 148 0.35 -1.64 16.51
CA LYS A 148 1.49 -2.26 15.82
C LYS A 148 1.67 -3.75 16.16
N GLY A 149 1.35 -4.13 17.41
CA GLY A 149 1.55 -5.48 17.92
C GLY A 149 0.89 -6.57 17.08
N ILE A 150 -0.32 -6.34 16.56
CA ILE A 150 -0.99 -7.35 15.73
C ILE A 150 -0.39 -7.48 14.34
N TYR A 151 0.11 -6.39 13.75
CA TYR A 151 0.81 -6.44 12.47
C TYR A 151 2.13 -7.21 12.60
N ASP A 152 2.87 -6.98 13.68
CA ASP A 152 4.12 -7.71 13.96
C ASP A 152 3.85 -9.21 14.14
N TRP A 153 2.83 -9.56 14.93
CA TRP A 153 2.41 -10.96 15.11
C TRP A 153 2.00 -11.62 13.79
N ALA A 154 1.20 -10.92 12.98
CA ALA A 154 0.75 -11.44 11.69
C ALA A 154 1.90 -11.62 10.70
N LEU A 155 2.85 -10.68 10.63
CA LEU A 155 4.03 -10.78 9.77
C LEU A 155 4.97 -11.91 10.18
N ASP A 156 5.20 -12.11 11.48
CA ASP A 156 6.02 -13.23 11.96
C ASP A 156 5.33 -14.58 11.72
N THR A 157 4.00 -14.63 11.87
CA THR A 157 3.18 -15.80 11.52
C THR A 157 3.21 -16.09 10.02
N TYR A 158 3.16 -15.06 9.18
CA TYR A 158 3.29 -15.18 7.73
C TYR A 158 4.67 -15.72 7.34
N ARG A 159 5.75 -15.15 7.88
CA ARG A 159 7.12 -15.64 7.65
C ARG A 159 7.27 -17.10 8.07
N PHE A 160 6.73 -17.46 9.23
CA PHE A 160 6.69 -18.86 9.68
C PHE A 160 5.98 -19.78 8.68
N ALA A 161 4.82 -19.34 8.15
CA ALA A 161 4.10 -20.10 7.13
C ALA A 161 4.91 -20.26 5.83
N CYS A 162 5.55 -19.18 5.35
CA CYS A 162 6.41 -19.20 4.17
C CYS A 162 7.63 -20.11 4.37
N GLU A 163 8.25 -20.11 5.54
CA GLU A 163 9.37 -21.01 5.86
C GLU A 163 8.92 -22.48 5.89
N LYS A 164 7.69 -22.76 6.32
CA LYS A 164 7.16 -24.12 6.42
C LYS A 164 6.69 -24.69 5.09
N TRP A 165 6.05 -23.88 4.26
CA TRP A 165 5.33 -24.36 3.08
C TRP A 165 5.80 -23.73 1.77
N GLY A 166 6.68 -22.74 1.82
CA GLY A 166 7.10 -21.94 0.68
C GLY A 166 6.12 -20.79 0.40
N GLU A 167 6.64 -19.60 0.17
CA GLU A 167 5.82 -18.40 -0.06
C GLU A 167 4.88 -18.55 -1.27
N GLU A 168 5.34 -19.15 -2.36
CA GLU A 168 4.54 -19.43 -3.57
C GLU A 168 3.35 -20.37 -3.30
N ASN A 169 3.40 -21.13 -2.21
CA ASN A 169 2.38 -22.10 -1.86
C ASN A 169 1.40 -21.57 -0.81
N VAL A 170 1.64 -20.39 -0.23
CA VAL A 170 0.70 -19.68 0.65
C VAL A 170 -0.16 -18.78 -0.24
N ILE A 171 -1.34 -19.27 -0.63
CA ILE A 171 -2.22 -18.61 -1.60
C ILE A 171 -3.13 -17.54 -0.98
N GLY A 172 -3.30 -17.56 0.34
CA GLY A 172 -4.03 -16.55 1.11
C GLY A 172 -3.56 -16.49 2.56
N PHE A 173 -3.49 -15.28 3.11
CA PHE A 173 -3.18 -14.99 4.52
C PHE A 173 -4.07 -13.85 5.00
N ASP A 174 -5.27 -14.21 5.47
CA ASP A 174 -6.35 -13.28 5.78
C ASP A 174 -6.45 -13.09 7.29
N VAL A 175 -6.23 -11.88 7.79
CA VAL A 175 -6.28 -11.57 9.23
C VAL A 175 -7.63 -10.93 9.58
N HIS A 176 -8.40 -11.64 10.38
CA HIS A 176 -9.71 -11.21 10.84
C HIS A 176 -9.60 -10.49 12.18
N CYS A 177 -9.88 -9.19 12.16
CA CYS A 177 -9.92 -8.30 13.30
C CYS A 177 -11.33 -7.79 13.58
N ASP A 178 -12.37 -8.46 13.11
CA ASP A 178 -13.78 -8.06 13.26
C ASP A 178 -14.65 -9.11 13.96
N GLU A 179 -14.04 -10.16 14.47
CA GLU A 179 -14.65 -11.20 15.27
C GLU A 179 -14.30 -11.03 16.76
N THR A 180 -14.82 -11.95 17.59
CA THR A 180 -14.51 -12.01 19.02
C THR A 180 -13.01 -12.13 19.26
N SER A 181 -12.36 -13.11 18.63
CA SER A 181 -10.92 -13.34 18.76
C SER A 181 -10.23 -13.13 17.43
N ILE A 182 -9.04 -12.55 17.49
CA ILE A 182 -8.25 -12.28 16.29
C ILE A 182 -7.57 -13.56 15.83
N HIS A 183 -7.56 -13.76 14.52
CA HIS A 183 -6.97 -14.94 13.92
C HIS A 183 -6.61 -14.68 12.46
N ALA A 184 -5.68 -15.48 11.95
CA ALA A 184 -5.27 -15.48 10.56
C ALA A 184 -5.70 -16.78 9.90
N HIS A 185 -6.46 -16.68 8.80
CA HIS A 185 -6.72 -17.78 7.89
C HIS A 185 -5.58 -17.88 6.88
N VAL A 186 -4.91 -19.01 6.86
CA VAL A 186 -3.80 -19.30 5.95
C VAL A 186 -4.23 -20.44 5.04
N GLN A 187 -4.29 -20.17 3.74
CA GLN A 187 -4.64 -21.16 2.75
C GLN A 187 -3.37 -21.57 1.99
N THR A 188 -3.09 -22.88 1.94
CA THR A 188 -1.84 -23.40 1.37
C THR A 188 -2.07 -24.53 0.36
N VAL A 189 -1.13 -24.70 -0.57
CA VAL A 189 -1.01 -25.87 -1.45
C VAL A 189 0.10 -26.78 -0.90
N PRO A 190 -0.17 -28.06 -0.56
CA PRO A 190 0.84 -28.95 -0.03
C PRO A 190 1.77 -29.43 -1.16
N VAL A 191 2.95 -28.83 -1.27
CA VAL A 191 3.95 -29.16 -2.29
C VAL A 191 5.12 -29.94 -1.69
N GLU A 192 5.45 -31.07 -2.31
CA GLU A 192 6.64 -31.86 -2.01
C GLU A 192 7.64 -31.74 -3.17
N GLN A 193 8.91 -31.70 -2.82
CA GLN A 193 10.02 -31.82 -3.76
C GLN A 193 10.38 -33.29 -3.99
N VAL A 194 10.07 -33.83 -5.17
CA VAL A 194 10.39 -35.21 -5.53
C VAL A 194 11.44 -35.29 -6.64
N ARG A 195 12.28 -36.32 -6.60
CA ARG A 195 13.23 -36.59 -7.70
C ARG A 195 12.46 -36.87 -9.00
N LYS A 196 12.88 -36.26 -10.11
CA LYS A 196 12.27 -36.47 -11.42
C LYS A 196 12.28 -37.95 -11.79
N ARG A 197 11.11 -38.53 -12.09
CA ARG A 197 10.97 -39.93 -12.53
C ARG A 197 11.45 -40.09 -13.98
N GLY A 198 11.99 -41.25 -14.33
CA GLY A 198 12.57 -41.56 -15.65
C GLY A 198 14.04 -41.97 -15.60
N ARG A 199 14.56 -42.52 -16.72
CA ARG A 199 16.00 -42.75 -16.90
C ARG A 199 16.66 -41.42 -17.25
N ILE A 200 17.74 -41.07 -16.56
CA ILE A 200 18.61 -39.98 -16.99
C ILE A 200 19.67 -40.57 -17.90
N GLY A 201 19.71 -40.09 -19.13
CA GLY A 201 20.82 -40.41 -20.04
C GLY A 201 22.09 -39.74 -19.53
N SER A 202 23.22 -40.45 -19.62
CA SER A 202 24.52 -39.85 -19.31
C SER A 202 24.79 -38.68 -20.25
N LYS A 203 25.37 -37.60 -19.71
CA LYS A 203 25.91 -36.50 -20.52
C LYS A 203 27.42 -36.69 -20.66
N TYR A 204 27.97 -36.27 -21.78
CA TYR A 204 29.39 -36.37 -22.10
C TYR A 204 29.95 -34.96 -22.22
N ILE A 205 30.91 -34.62 -21.35
CA ILE A 205 31.50 -33.28 -21.26
C ILE A 205 32.89 -33.31 -21.90
N HIS A 206 33.20 -32.39 -22.81
CA HIS A 206 34.51 -32.35 -23.46
C HIS A 206 35.61 -32.05 -22.44
N LYS A 207 36.74 -32.76 -22.52
CA LYS A 207 37.86 -32.66 -21.57
C LYS A 207 38.48 -31.26 -21.54
N ASP A 208 38.64 -30.64 -22.71
CA ASP A 208 39.24 -29.30 -22.83
C ASP A 208 38.23 -28.15 -22.92
N ASN A 209 36.92 -28.44 -22.97
CA ASN A 209 35.87 -27.43 -23.04
C ASN A 209 34.62 -27.86 -22.26
N PRO A 210 34.53 -27.53 -20.96
CA PRO A 210 33.44 -27.94 -20.08
C PRO A 210 32.04 -27.48 -20.52
N GLU A 211 31.93 -26.44 -21.37
CA GLU A 211 30.64 -25.97 -21.88
C GLU A 211 30.09 -26.85 -23.02
N LYS A 212 30.96 -27.63 -23.67
CA LYS A 212 30.56 -28.54 -24.74
C LYS A 212 30.06 -29.86 -24.16
N VAL A 213 28.74 -29.90 -23.94
CA VAL A 213 28.04 -31.05 -23.34
C VAL A 213 27.16 -31.76 -24.36
N LEU A 214 27.40 -33.05 -24.57
CA LEU A 214 26.64 -33.90 -25.49
C LEU A 214 25.73 -34.87 -24.76
N SER A 215 24.58 -35.18 -25.36
CA SER A 215 23.75 -36.33 -24.96
C SER A 215 24.42 -37.65 -25.35
N THR A 216 23.97 -38.76 -24.76
CA THR A 216 24.43 -40.10 -25.16
C THR A 216 24.21 -40.39 -26.64
N LYS A 217 23.15 -39.84 -27.27
CA LYS A 217 22.87 -40.04 -28.70
C LYS A 217 23.86 -39.27 -29.57
N GLU A 218 24.15 -38.02 -29.21
CA GLU A 218 25.10 -37.16 -29.95
C GLU A 218 26.53 -37.68 -29.81
N TRP A 219 26.96 -38.08 -28.61
CA TRP A 219 28.27 -38.69 -28.40
C TRP A 219 28.45 -40.00 -29.20
N ARG A 220 27.40 -40.83 -29.30
CA ARG A 220 27.41 -42.04 -30.13
C ARG A 220 27.41 -41.76 -31.64
N ALA A 221 27.03 -40.55 -32.06
CA ALA A 221 27.07 -40.16 -33.46
C ALA A 221 28.46 -39.67 -33.90
N LEU A 222 29.36 -39.36 -32.95
CA LEU A 222 30.74 -38.94 -33.25
C LEU A 222 31.62 -40.11 -33.74
N PRO A 223 32.66 -39.85 -34.56
CA PRO A 223 33.73 -40.80 -34.87
C PRO A 223 34.41 -41.32 -33.59
N LYS A 224 34.96 -42.55 -33.65
CA LYS A 224 35.50 -43.22 -32.46
C LYS A 224 36.65 -42.43 -31.81
N GLU A 225 37.50 -41.81 -32.62
CA GLU A 225 38.64 -40.98 -32.17
C GLU A 225 38.19 -39.71 -31.42
N GLU A 226 37.07 -39.11 -31.80
CA GLU A 226 36.56 -37.89 -31.14
C GLU A 226 35.82 -38.18 -29.82
N ARG A 227 35.33 -39.41 -29.64
CA ARG A 227 34.61 -39.80 -28.42
C ARG A 227 35.51 -39.79 -27.18
N ASP A 228 36.79 -40.07 -27.36
CA ASP A 228 37.79 -40.12 -26.29
C ASP A 228 38.09 -38.73 -25.70
N ASN A 229 37.71 -37.67 -26.41
CA ASN A 229 37.83 -36.29 -25.92
C ASN A 229 36.71 -35.91 -24.94
N TYR A 230 35.75 -36.80 -24.65
CA TYR A 230 34.66 -36.53 -23.72
C TYR A 230 34.69 -37.46 -22.50
N THR A 231 34.37 -36.90 -21.34
CA THR A 231 34.22 -37.63 -20.08
C THR A 231 32.74 -37.83 -19.76
N LYS A 232 32.36 -39.05 -19.39
CA LYS A 232 31.00 -39.38 -18.98
C LYS A 232 30.69 -38.73 -17.62
N SER A 233 29.71 -37.83 -17.59
CA SER A 233 29.17 -37.22 -16.37
C SER A 233 27.81 -37.81 -16.05
N GLU A 234 27.64 -38.30 -14.83
CA GLU A 234 26.33 -38.68 -14.31
C GLU A 234 25.64 -37.43 -13.75
N VAL A 235 24.60 -36.98 -14.45
CA VAL A 235 23.80 -35.85 -13.98
C VAL A 235 22.85 -36.34 -12.89
N ALA A 236 22.92 -35.74 -11.71
CA ALA A 236 21.96 -36.02 -10.64
C ALA A 236 20.53 -35.74 -11.14
N LYS A 237 19.57 -36.55 -10.70
CA LYS A 237 18.15 -36.31 -11.02
C LYS A 237 17.73 -34.97 -10.44
N GLY A 238 17.37 -34.04 -11.33
CA GLY A 238 16.71 -32.80 -10.94
C GLY A 238 15.48 -33.08 -10.10
N VAL A 239 15.13 -32.12 -9.26
CA VAL A 239 13.96 -32.17 -8.38
C VAL A 239 12.79 -31.51 -9.11
N VAL A 240 11.58 -32.04 -8.94
CA VAL A 240 10.34 -31.44 -9.44
C VAL A 240 9.38 -31.27 -8.28
N GLU A 241 8.68 -30.14 -8.26
CA GLU A 241 7.61 -29.88 -7.31
C GLU A 241 6.36 -30.67 -7.70
N ARG A 242 5.71 -31.30 -6.72
CA ARG A 242 4.43 -31.98 -6.91
C ARG A 242 3.50 -31.73 -5.74
N VAL A 243 2.21 -31.61 -6.04
CA VAL A 243 1.17 -31.55 -5.01
C VAL A 243 1.04 -32.92 -4.33
N SER A 244 1.23 -32.95 -3.02
CA SER A 244 1.14 -34.18 -2.23
C SER A 244 0.83 -33.87 -0.76
N TYR A 245 -0.45 -33.95 -0.38
CA TYR A 245 -0.87 -33.78 1.01
C TYR A 245 -0.17 -34.77 1.95
N ALA A 246 -0.21 -36.07 1.61
CA ALA A 246 0.33 -37.13 2.45
C ALA A 246 1.84 -36.97 2.74
N LYS A 247 2.60 -36.41 1.79
CA LYS A 247 4.04 -36.26 1.96
C LYS A 247 4.43 -35.01 2.74
N VAL A 248 3.63 -33.95 2.64
CA VAL A 248 3.84 -32.73 3.42
C VAL A 248 3.33 -32.89 4.86
N TRP A 249 2.18 -33.54 5.03
CA TRP A 249 1.44 -33.59 6.30
C TRP A 249 1.49 -34.93 7.01
N GLY A 250 2.05 -35.97 6.41
CA GLY A 250 2.15 -37.32 6.98
C GLY A 250 1.24 -38.32 6.26
N GLU A 251 1.81 -39.50 5.93
CA GLU A 251 1.13 -40.55 5.18
C GLU A 251 0.15 -41.34 6.05
N ARG A 252 0.50 -41.54 7.32
CA ARG A 252 -0.32 -42.22 8.31
C ARG A 252 -0.82 -41.23 9.35
N ALA A 253 -1.91 -41.59 10.03
CA ALA A 253 -2.46 -40.77 11.12
C ALA A 253 -1.43 -40.44 12.21
N LYS A 254 -0.53 -41.38 12.53
CA LYS A 254 0.57 -41.18 13.47
C LYS A 254 1.58 -40.12 12.99
N ASP A 255 1.99 -40.21 11.72
CA ASP A 255 2.94 -39.26 11.13
C ASP A 255 2.32 -37.85 11.08
N LYS A 256 1.02 -37.76 10.76
CA LYS A 256 0.27 -36.51 10.79
C LYS A 256 0.16 -35.92 12.19
N SER A 257 -0.15 -36.74 13.19
CA SER A 257 -0.15 -36.31 14.59
C SER A 257 1.22 -35.76 15.02
N GLN A 258 2.30 -36.46 14.66
CA GLN A 258 3.66 -36.04 14.95
C GLN A 258 4.02 -34.72 14.25
N TYR A 259 3.69 -34.58 12.96
CA TYR A 259 3.90 -33.34 12.21
C TYR A 259 3.18 -32.16 12.86
N LEU A 260 1.90 -32.33 13.22
CA LEU A 260 1.12 -31.28 13.88
C LEU A 260 1.71 -30.93 15.26
N SER A 261 2.10 -31.93 16.06
CA SER A 261 2.75 -31.72 17.35
C SER A 261 4.04 -30.90 17.20
N GLN A 262 4.86 -31.22 16.20
CA GLN A 262 6.08 -30.48 15.88
C GLN A 262 5.77 -29.07 15.37
N LEU A 263 4.73 -28.89 14.55
CA LEU A 263 4.29 -27.59 14.05
C LEU A 263 3.95 -26.64 15.21
N HIS A 264 3.24 -27.13 16.24
CA HIS A 264 2.95 -26.36 17.45
C HIS A 264 4.22 -25.99 18.23
N THR A 265 5.18 -26.91 18.34
CA THR A 265 6.47 -26.65 19.00
C THR A 265 7.27 -25.60 18.24
N ASP A 266 7.39 -25.74 16.93
CA ASP A 266 8.14 -24.81 16.08
C ASP A 266 7.50 -23.43 16.06
N TYR A 267 6.17 -23.36 16.01
CA TYR A 267 5.45 -22.10 16.07
C TYR A 267 5.65 -21.39 17.41
N TYR A 268 5.62 -22.12 18.53
CA TYR A 268 5.95 -21.55 19.84
C TYR A 268 7.38 -20.98 19.86
N ASN A 269 8.36 -21.77 19.41
CA ASN A 269 9.77 -21.39 19.41
C ASN A 269 10.07 -20.20 18.49
N LYS A 270 9.37 -20.07 17.36
CA LYS A 270 9.63 -19.00 16.38
C LYS A 270 8.76 -17.76 16.56
N VAL A 271 7.51 -17.94 17.01
CA VAL A 271 6.51 -16.86 17.03
C VAL A 271 5.85 -16.75 18.41
N GLY A 272 5.21 -17.82 18.90
CA GLY A 272 4.33 -17.76 20.08
C GLY A 272 4.98 -17.12 21.32
N HIS A 273 6.19 -17.56 21.70
CA HIS A 273 6.85 -17.07 22.91
C HIS A 273 7.14 -15.56 22.89
N LYS A 274 7.44 -14.99 21.70
CA LYS A 274 7.70 -13.55 21.50
C LYS A 274 6.50 -12.68 21.91
N TYR A 275 5.29 -13.25 21.81
CA TYR A 275 4.03 -12.57 22.08
C TYR A 275 3.37 -13.04 23.39
N GLY A 276 4.10 -13.75 24.25
CA GLY A 276 3.57 -14.25 25.52
C GLY A 276 2.58 -15.42 25.38
N LEU A 277 2.57 -16.10 24.22
CA LEU A 277 1.72 -17.24 23.95
C LEU A 277 2.52 -18.53 24.13
N ALA A 278 2.19 -19.32 25.15
CA ALA A 278 2.80 -20.62 25.37
C ALA A 278 2.32 -21.68 24.37
N ARG A 279 3.07 -22.77 24.22
CA ARG A 279 2.66 -23.92 23.40
C ARG A 279 1.36 -24.54 23.93
N GLY A 280 0.50 -25.04 23.05
CA GLY A 280 -0.65 -25.87 23.44
C GLY A 280 -0.21 -27.17 24.14
N PHE A 281 -1.09 -27.71 24.99
CA PHE A 281 -0.86 -29.02 25.62
C PHE A 281 -0.85 -30.14 24.58
N SER A 282 0.08 -31.08 24.70
CA SER A 282 0.06 -32.28 23.86
C SER A 282 -1.20 -33.10 24.18
N TYR A 283 -1.81 -33.73 23.17
CA TYR A 283 -2.96 -34.61 23.40
C TYR A 283 -2.62 -35.74 24.38
N ASP A 284 -1.38 -36.24 24.30
CA ASP A 284 -0.89 -37.33 25.15
C ASP A 284 -0.67 -36.92 26.61
N GLU A 285 -0.53 -35.61 26.87
CA GLU A 285 -0.36 -35.03 28.21
C GLU A 285 -1.69 -34.73 28.91
N LEU A 286 -2.82 -34.85 28.20
CA LEU A 286 -4.15 -34.59 28.74
C LEU A 286 -4.67 -35.80 29.52
N SER A 287 -5.40 -35.54 30.61
CA SER A 287 -6.16 -36.60 31.30
C SER A 287 -7.26 -37.17 30.40
N GLU A 288 -7.76 -38.37 30.68
CA GLU A 288 -8.88 -38.95 29.91
C GLU A 288 -10.17 -38.11 30.04
N GLU A 289 -10.41 -37.46 31.18
CA GLU A 289 -11.49 -36.47 31.31
C GLU A 289 -11.27 -35.24 30.43
N GLU A 290 -10.03 -34.73 30.34
CA GLU A 290 -9.70 -33.58 29.49
C GLU A 290 -9.80 -33.92 28.00
N LYS A 291 -9.38 -35.12 27.60
CA LYS A 291 -9.57 -35.65 26.23
C LYS A 291 -11.04 -35.74 25.88
N ARG A 292 -11.89 -36.25 26.79
CA ARG A 292 -13.36 -36.30 26.61
C ARG A 292 -13.98 -34.89 26.55
N GLY A 293 -13.48 -33.97 27.38
CA GLY A 293 -13.95 -32.58 27.47
C GLY A 293 -13.52 -31.69 26.30
N ARG A 294 -12.48 -32.06 25.54
CA ARG A 294 -12.01 -31.32 24.35
C ARG A 294 -12.64 -31.77 23.03
N LYS A 295 -13.70 -32.60 23.04
CA LYS A 295 -14.60 -32.72 21.88
C LYS A 295 -15.04 -31.31 21.46
N HIS A 296 -15.07 -31.05 20.15
CA HIS A 296 -15.41 -29.74 19.57
C HIS A 296 -16.66 -29.17 20.25
N LYS A 297 -16.47 -28.22 21.17
CA LYS A 297 -17.56 -27.52 21.84
C LYS A 297 -18.09 -26.49 20.88
N ASN A 298 -19.41 -26.46 20.67
CA ASN A 298 -20.00 -25.39 19.85
C ASN A 298 -19.74 -24.03 20.53
N LYS A 299 -19.62 -22.97 19.73
CA LYS A 299 -19.32 -21.60 20.16
C LYS A 299 -20.21 -21.12 21.32
N VAL A 300 -21.49 -21.51 21.34
CA VAL A 300 -22.44 -21.20 22.43
C VAL A 300 -21.94 -21.70 23.79
N VAL A 301 -21.44 -22.94 23.85
CA VAL A 301 -20.94 -23.56 25.08
C VAL A 301 -19.66 -22.86 25.56
N LEU A 302 -18.77 -22.50 24.63
CA LEU A 302 -17.54 -21.79 24.95
C LEU A 302 -17.80 -20.41 25.54
N GLU A 303 -18.78 -19.67 25.00
CA GLU A 303 -19.17 -18.36 25.53
C GLU A 303 -19.82 -18.49 26.92
N ALA A 304 -20.68 -19.48 27.13
CA ALA A 304 -21.25 -19.76 28.45
C ALA A 304 -20.17 -20.11 29.48
N GLU A 305 -19.17 -20.93 29.12
CA GLU A 305 -18.02 -21.24 29.99
C GLU A 305 -17.18 -20.00 30.32
N ARG A 306 -17.00 -19.08 29.35
CA ARG A 306 -16.32 -17.80 29.58
C ARG A 306 -17.06 -16.96 30.61
N GLN A 307 -18.37 -16.79 30.44
CA GLN A 307 -19.20 -16.04 31.38
C GLN A 307 -19.21 -16.69 32.78
N ALA A 308 -19.26 -18.02 32.85
CA ALA A 308 -19.18 -18.75 34.10
C ALA A 308 -17.82 -18.57 34.82
N LYS A 309 -16.70 -18.54 34.09
CA LYS A 309 -15.38 -18.24 34.68
C LYS A 309 -15.30 -16.83 35.25
N VAL A 310 -15.85 -15.83 34.54
CA VAL A 310 -15.91 -14.45 35.04
C VAL A 310 -16.77 -14.36 36.30
N ALA A 311 -17.86 -15.11 36.37
CA ALA A 311 -18.68 -15.21 37.57
C ALA A 311 -17.92 -15.88 38.74
N LEU A 312 -17.17 -16.96 38.47
CA LEU A 312 -16.36 -17.66 39.47
C LEU A 312 -15.26 -16.79 40.07
N ASP A 313 -14.54 -16.00 39.28
CA ASP A 313 -13.51 -15.07 39.79
C ASP A 313 -14.10 -14.03 40.76
N LYS A 314 -15.36 -13.61 40.53
CA LYS A 314 -16.09 -12.74 41.48
C LYS A 314 -16.42 -13.47 42.78
N VAL A 315 -16.79 -14.76 42.72
CA VAL A 315 -17.12 -15.58 43.90
C VAL A 315 -15.87 -15.88 44.73
N GLU A 316 -14.73 -16.15 44.09
CA GLU A 316 -13.45 -16.43 44.77
C GLU A 316 -12.98 -15.22 45.60
N LYS A 317 -13.17 -13.99 45.11
CA LYS A 317 -12.93 -12.76 45.87
C LYS A 317 -13.76 -12.66 47.14
N TYR A 318 -15.01 -13.16 47.14
CA TYR A 318 -15.84 -13.22 48.34
C TYR A 318 -15.40 -14.31 49.34
N ALA A 319 -14.85 -15.43 48.86
CA ALA A 319 -14.36 -16.51 49.72
C ALA A 319 -13.09 -16.13 50.52
N VAL A 320 -12.21 -15.30 49.94
CA VAL A 320 -11.03 -14.76 50.62
C VAL A 320 -11.44 -13.90 51.83
N LEU A 321 -12.51 -13.11 51.71
CA LEU A 321 -13.06 -12.32 52.83
C LEU A 321 -13.52 -13.21 53.99
N ALA A 322 -14.20 -14.32 53.70
CA ALA A 322 -14.67 -15.28 54.72
C ALA A 322 -13.53 -16.01 55.44
N THR A 323 -12.35 -16.11 54.82
CA THR A 323 -11.19 -16.82 55.41
C THR A 323 -10.42 -15.94 56.42
N ILE A 324 -10.46 -14.61 56.23
CA ILE A 324 -9.87 -13.63 57.16
C ILE A 324 -10.61 -13.66 58.52
N ASP A 325 -11.93 -13.87 58.52
CA ASP A 325 -12.77 -13.92 59.73
C ASP A 325 -12.40 -15.02 60.74
N LYS A 326 -11.85 -16.16 60.28
CA LYS A 326 -11.54 -17.29 61.16
C LYS A 326 -10.31 -17.04 62.06
N LYS A 327 -9.45 -16.07 61.72
CA LYS A 327 -8.22 -15.74 62.46
C LYS A 327 -8.43 -14.79 63.65
N GLU A 328 -9.59 -14.11 63.78
CA GLU A 328 -9.82 -13.12 64.85
C GLU A 328 -10.52 -13.69 66.12
N LEU A 329 -11.02 -14.93 66.10
CA LEU A 329 -11.66 -15.56 67.27
C LEU A 329 -10.60 -16.16 68.22
N THR A 330 -10.14 -15.36 69.18
CA THR A 330 -9.19 -15.81 70.22
C THR A 330 -9.95 -16.00 71.55
N ILE A 331 -10.16 -17.25 71.97
CA ILE A 331 -10.80 -17.56 73.27
C ILE A 331 -9.70 -17.60 74.34
N PRO A 332 -9.73 -16.71 75.36
CA PRO A 332 -8.75 -16.75 76.45
C PRO A 332 -8.88 -18.04 77.26
N PHE A 333 -7.76 -18.67 77.65
CA PHE A 333 -7.76 -19.90 78.45
C PHE A 333 -7.98 -19.61 79.95
N LEU A 334 -8.65 -20.53 80.65
CA LEU A 334 -8.93 -20.44 82.08
C LEU A 334 -7.65 -20.72 82.91
N ASN A 335 -7.15 -19.71 83.64
CA ASN A 335 -5.87 -19.83 84.37
C ASN A 335 -6.05 -20.28 85.84
N ILE A 336 -6.40 -21.55 86.05
CA ILE A 336 -6.62 -22.12 87.40
C ILE A 336 -5.35 -22.66 88.08
N LYS A 337 -4.20 -22.64 87.39
CA LYS A 337 -2.97 -23.30 87.86
C LYS A 337 -2.47 -22.70 89.18
N VAL A 338 -2.48 -21.37 89.29
CA VAL A 338 -1.97 -20.65 90.46
C VAL A 338 -2.91 -20.84 91.68
N PRO A 339 -4.23 -20.61 91.58
CA PRO A 339 -5.15 -20.84 92.69
C PRO A 339 -5.11 -22.27 93.25
N VAL A 340 -5.03 -23.27 92.36
CA VAL A 340 -4.95 -24.69 92.77
C VAL A 340 -3.68 -24.94 93.56
N GLN A 341 -2.54 -24.39 93.12
CA GLN A 341 -1.27 -24.57 93.80
C GLN A 341 -1.26 -23.92 95.20
N GLU A 342 -1.85 -22.74 95.33
CA GLU A 342 -1.97 -22.03 96.61
C GLU A 342 -2.84 -22.79 97.61
N ALA A 343 -3.98 -23.31 97.16
CA ALA A 343 -4.87 -24.12 98.00
C ALA A 343 -4.22 -25.44 98.44
N MET A 344 -3.50 -26.11 97.53
CA MET A 344 -2.72 -27.30 97.86
C MET A 344 -1.66 -27.01 98.92
N ASN A 345 -0.97 -25.87 98.82
CA ASN A 345 0.05 -25.48 99.80
C ASN A 345 -0.57 -25.19 101.17
N ALA A 346 -1.72 -24.50 101.21
CA ALA A 346 -2.45 -24.22 102.45
C ALA A 346 -2.90 -25.52 103.15
N VAL A 347 -3.47 -26.47 102.39
CA VAL A 347 -3.88 -27.76 102.93
C VAL A 347 -2.67 -28.58 103.41
N LYS A 348 -1.56 -28.60 102.67
CA LYS A 348 -0.33 -29.29 103.10
C LYS A 348 0.23 -28.71 104.41
N LYS A 349 0.23 -27.38 104.54
CA LYS A 349 0.69 -26.70 105.76
C LYS A 349 -0.17 -27.10 106.96
N GLU A 350 -1.49 -27.13 106.77
CA GLU A 350 -2.42 -27.56 107.81
C GLU A 350 -2.24 -29.05 108.16
N LEU A 351 -1.97 -29.88 107.15
CA LEU A 351 -1.78 -31.31 107.34
C LEU A 351 -0.53 -31.66 108.15
N ALA A 352 0.50 -30.81 108.08
CA ALA A 352 1.77 -30.97 108.79
C ALA A 352 1.69 -30.70 110.30
N ILE A 353 0.59 -30.13 110.80
CA ILE A 353 0.39 -29.88 112.23
C ILE A 353 0.21 -31.24 112.95
N PRO A 354 1.00 -31.58 113.99
CA PRO A 354 0.93 -32.86 114.68
C PRO A 354 -0.33 -33.01 115.54
N ILE A 355 -0.76 -34.25 115.80
CA ILE A 355 -1.94 -34.58 116.58
C ILE A 355 -1.62 -34.48 118.09
N PRO A 356 -2.41 -33.76 118.92
CA PRO A 356 -2.19 -33.70 120.36
C PRO A 356 -2.40 -35.05 121.08
N THR A 357 -1.52 -35.42 122.01
CA THR A 357 -1.48 -36.76 122.63
C THR A 357 -2.31 -36.97 123.90
N ILE A 358 -2.78 -35.93 124.59
CA ILE A 358 -3.40 -36.10 125.94
C ILE A 358 -4.71 -35.31 126.15
N ILE A 359 -4.76 -33.99 125.90
CA ILE A 359 -5.97 -33.14 126.09
C ILE A 359 -6.15 -32.23 124.86
N GLY A 360 -7.39 -31.95 124.44
CA GLY A 360 -7.70 -30.94 123.40
C GLY A 360 -7.93 -31.45 121.95
N GLN A 361 -7.92 -32.77 121.71
CA GLN A 361 -8.08 -33.34 120.36
C GLN A 361 -9.37 -32.96 119.63
N LYS A 362 -10.48 -32.72 120.35
CA LYS A 362 -11.76 -32.32 119.76
C LYS A 362 -11.67 -30.93 119.12
N ALA A 363 -11.15 -29.95 119.86
CA ALA A 363 -10.94 -28.59 119.37
C ALA A 363 -9.96 -28.56 118.19
N TRP A 364 -8.86 -29.33 118.26
CA TRP A 364 -7.91 -29.46 117.16
C TRP A 364 -8.53 -30.02 115.87
N ARG A 365 -9.41 -31.04 115.96
CA ARG A 365 -10.11 -31.58 114.79
C ARG A 365 -11.06 -30.55 114.18
N GLU A 366 -11.81 -29.84 115.03
CA GLU A 366 -12.75 -28.80 114.59
C GLU A 366 -12.02 -27.64 113.90
N GLU A 367 -10.91 -27.18 114.48
CA GLU A 367 -10.07 -26.11 113.91
C GLU A 367 -9.42 -26.53 112.58
N ARG A 368 -8.86 -27.73 112.51
CA ARG A 368 -8.25 -28.27 111.28
C ARG A 368 -9.26 -28.43 110.14
N VAL A 369 -10.47 -28.92 110.45
CA VAL A 369 -11.56 -29.02 109.47
C VAL A 369 -11.97 -27.62 109.00
N ASN A 370 -12.07 -26.65 109.90
CA ASN A 370 -12.40 -25.27 109.54
C ASN A 370 -11.33 -24.63 108.63
N ASN A 371 -10.05 -24.85 108.92
CA ASN A 371 -8.93 -24.32 108.12
C ASN A 371 -8.87 -24.96 106.71
N ILE A 372 -9.05 -26.27 106.60
CA ILE A 372 -9.12 -26.95 105.28
C ILE A 372 -10.34 -26.48 104.49
N ASN A 373 -11.51 -26.35 105.13
CA ASN A 373 -12.71 -25.83 104.48
C ASN A 373 -12.53 -24.38 104.03
N ALA A 374 -11.82 -23.56 104.79
CA ALA A 374 -11.48 -22.20 104.41
C ALA A 374 -10.59 -22.16 103.15
N ALA A 375 -9.58 -23.03 103.06
CA ALA A 375 -8.72 -23.16 101.89
C ALA A 375 -9.49 -23.62 100.64
N ILE A 376 -10.41 -24.58 100.79
CA ILE A 376 -11.28 -25.03 99.69
C ILE A 376 -12.22 -23.89 99.24
N LYS A 377 -12.82 -23.16 100.19
CA LYS A 377 -13.71 -22.03 99.89
C LYS A 377 -12.96 -20.92 99.14
N ALA A 378 -11.72 -20.63 99.51
CA ALA A 378 -10.85 -19.67 98.82
C ALA A 378 -10.52 -20.12 97.38
N LEU A 379 -10.23 -21.41 97.17
CA LEU A 379 -10.00 -21.97 95.83
C LEU A 379 -11.23 -21.80 94.93
N VAL A 380 -12.42 -22.14 95.44
CA VAL A 380 -13.68 -22.01 94.68
C VAL A 380 -13.92 -20.55 94.29
N ALA A 381 -13.68 -19.60 95.19
CA ALA A 381 -13.80 -18.17 94.89
C ALA A 381 -12.83 -17.73 93.78
N ALA A 382 -11.57 -18.17 93.84
CA ALA A 382 -10.56 -17.84 92.83
C ALA A 382 -10.85 -18.45 91.46
N ILE A 383 -11.32 -19.71 91.41
CA ILE A 383 -11.75 -20.36 90.15
C ILE A 383 -12.93 -19.61 89.52
N ASN A 384 -13.91 -19.18 90.33
CA ASN A 384 -15.05 -18.42 89.85
C ASN A 384 -14.61 -17.04 89.31
N ALA A 385 -13.69 -16.34 89.98
CA ALA A 385 -13.17 -15.06 89.50
C ALA A 385 -12.45 -15.19 88.14
N GLU A 386 -11.67 -16.25 87.93
CA GLU A 386 -11.03 -16.49 86.62
C GLU A 386 -12.03 -16.92 85.54
N ARG A 387 -13.08 -17.64 85.91
CA ARG A 387 -14.19 -17.97 84.99
C ARG A 387 -14.91 -16.70 84.53
N ASP A 388 -15.17 -15.77 85.44
CA ASP A 388 -15.85 -14.51 85.12
C ASP A 388 -15.01 -13.64 84.16
N LYS A 389 -13.70 -13.58 84.37
CA LYS A 389 -12.77 -12.90 83.44
C LYS A 389 -12.77 -13.54 82.04
N GLN A 390 -12.74 -14.87 81.96
CA GLN A 390 -12.84 -15.60 80.69
C GLN A 390 -14.16 -15.30 79.98
N ASN A 391 -15.28 -15.34 80.71
CA ASN A 391 -16.60 -15.04 80.19
C ASN A 391 -16.70 -13.61 79.66
N GLU A 392 -16.10 -12.63 80.34
CA GLU A 392 -16.05 -11.25 79.88
C GLU A 392 -15.23 -11.10 78.60
N GLY A 393 -14.09 -11.80 78.50
CA GLY A 393 -13.26 -11.85 77.30
C GLY A 393 -14.00 -12.45 76.09
N VAL A 394 -14.68 -13.57 76.29
CA VAL A 394 -15.54 -14.21 75.27
C VAL A 394 -16.65 -13.24 74.83
N ARG A 395 -17.33 -12.59 75.77
CA ARG A 395 -18.40 -11.62 75.46
C ARG A 395 -17.89 -10.43 74.64
N LYS A 396 -16.71 -9.90 74.97
CA LYS A 396 -16.08 -8.81 74.19
C LYS A 396 -15.75 -9.24 72.76
N SER A 397 -15.17 -10.43 72.59
CA SER A 397 -14.85 -10.97 71.25
C SER A 397 -16.12 -11.17 70.43
N VAL A 398 -17.14 -11.81 71.00
CA VAL A 398 -18.43 -12.07 70.32
C VAL A 398 -19.12 -10.76 69.92
N ASN A 399 -19.16 -9.77 70.80
CA ASN A 399 -19.77 -8.47 70.50
C ASN A 399 -19.05 -7.75 69.34
N LYS A 400 -17.71 -7.74 69.35
CA LYS A 400 -16.92 -7.12 68.28
C LYS A 400 -17.21 -7.77 66.92
N THR A 401 -17.21 -9.10 66.88
CA THR A 401 -17.51 -9.88 65.68
C THR A 401 -18.95 -9.67 65.21
N TYR A 402 -19.92 -9.66 66.13
CA TYR A 402 -21.34 -9.42 65.81
C TYR A 402 -21.56 -8.03 65.22
N THR A 403 -20.98 -6.97 65.80
CA THR A 403 -21.09 -5.60 65.27
C THR A 403 -20.52 -5.48 63.87
N TYR A 404 -19.35 -6.09 63.61
CA TYR A 404 -18.75 -6.09 62.28
C TYR A 404 -19.63 -6.80 61.23
N TYR A 405 -20.16 -7.99 61.55
CA TYR A 405 -21.06 -8.71 60.64
C TYR A 405 -22.35 -7.94 60.36
N MET A 406 -22.94 -7.32 61.38
CA MET A 406 -24.15 -6.52 61.22
C MET A 406 -23.91 -5.29 60.33
N GLN A 407 -22.75 -4.64 60.44
CA GLN A 407 -22.38 -3.51 59.57
C GLN A 407 -22.20 -3.96 58.11
N ASN A 408 -21.50 -5.08 57.88
CA ASN A 408 -21.27 -5.59 56.54
C ASN A 408 -22.56 -6.11 55.88
N LEU A 409 -23.40 -6.80 56.65
CA LEU A 409 -24.72 -7.25 56.18
C LEU A 409 -25.61 -6.07 55.79
N ASN A 410 -25.65 -5.02 56.61
CA ASN A 410 -26.41 -3.81 56.30
C ASN A 410 -25.90 -3.14 55.01
N LYS A 411 -24.58 -3.09 54.80
CA LYS A 411 -24.00 -2.57 53.55
C LYS A 411 -24.45 -3.38 52.34
N GLN A 412 -24.41 -4.72 52.42
CA GLN A 412 -24.86 -5.60 51.34
C GLN A 412 -26.36 -5.49 51.07
N ILE A 413 -27.19 -5.30 52.11
CA ILE A 413 -28.63 -5.07 51.96
C ILE A 413 -28.88 -3.78 51.16
N GLU A 414 -28.13 -2.72 51.46
CA GLU A 414 -28.31 -1.42 50.80
C GLU A 414 -27.82 -1.41 49.35
N GLU A 415 -26.69 -2.07 49.07
CA GLU A 415 -26.23 -2.33 47.70
C GLU A 415 -27.28 -3.13 46.90
N ASN A 416 -27.87 -4.16 47.49
CA ASN A 416 -28.93 -4.94 46.84
C ASN A 416 -30.20 -4.13 46.57
N LYS A 417 -30.59 -3.21 47.47
CA LYS A 417 -31.72 -2.30 47.23
C LYS A 417 -31.45 -1.38 46.04
N SER A 418 -30.23 -0.82 45.96
CA SER A 418 -29.83 0.03 44.82
C SER A 418 -29.90 -0.74 43.50
N LEU A 419 -29.38 -1.97 43.46
CA LEU A 419 -29.42 -2.82 42.26
C LEU A 419 -30.86 -3.19 41.84
N ARG A 420 -31.78 -3.37 42.79
CA ARG A 420 -33.20 -3.60 42.47
C ARG A 420 -33.84 -2.37 41.83
N ALA A 421 -33.58 -1.18 42.38
CA ALA A 421 -34.10 0.07 41.82
C ALA A 421 -33.59 0.31 40.39
N GLU A 422 -32.32 0.03 40.12
CA GLU A 422 -31.73 0.13 38.78
C GLU A 422 -32.39 -0.87 37.80
N ASN A 423 -32.59 -2.13 38.23
CA ASN A 423 -33.29 -3.13 37.41
C ASN A 423 -34.73 -2.73 37.07
N ASP A 424 -35.47 -2.16 38.02
CA ASP A 424 -36.83 -1.68 37.78
C ASP A 424 -36.84 -0.53 36.77
N ALA A 425 -35.88 0.40 36.84
CA ALA A 425 -35.72 1.48 35.87
C ALA A 425 -35.42 0.93 34.45
N LEU A 426 -34.48 -0.02 34.34
CA LEU A 426 -34.14 -0.68 33.08
C LEU A 426 -35.33 -1.47 32.50
N ARG A 427 -36.19 -2.04 33.34
CA ARG A 427 -37.41 -2.72 32.90
C ARG A 427 -38.40 -1.74 32.26
N VAL A 428 -38.57 -0.55 32.85
CA VAL A 428 -39.40 0.51 32.30
C VAL A 428 -38.84 1.01 30.96
N GLU A 429 -37.53 1.19 30.86
CA GLU A 429 -36.88 1.60 29.62
C GLU A 429 -37.04 0.55 28.52
N ASN A 430 -36.82 -0.72 28.83
CA ASN A 430 -37.06 -1.84 27.90
C ASN A 430 -38.51 -1.87 27.38
N ASN A 431 -39.49 -1.59 28.22
CA ASN A 431 -40.88 -1.52 27.78
C ASN A 431 -41.12 -0.37 26.80
N LYS A 432 -40.51 0.81 27.02
CA LYS A 432 -40.55 1.92 26.06
C LYS A 432 -39.90 1.56 24.73
N VAL A 433 -38.76 0.86 24.76
CA VAL A 433 -38.08 0.39 23.54
C VAL A 433 -38.96 -0.62 22.80
N LYS A 434 -39.56 -1.60 23.48
CA LYS A 434 -40.50 -2.54 22.88
C LYS A 434 -41.69 -1.84 22.24
N GLN A 435 -42.25 -0.81 22.89
CA GLN A 435 -43.33 0.00 22.32
C GLN A 435 -42.87 0.76 21.07
N ARG A 436 -41.68 1.36 21.08
CA ARG A 436 -41.09 2.02 19.89
C ARG A 436 -40.85 1.03 18.74
N ILE A 437 -40.38 -0.18 19.03
CA ILE A 437 -40.20 -1.25 18.04
C ILE A 437 -41.56 -1.66 17.45
N SER A 438 -42.59 -1.80 18.28
CA SER A 438 -43.96 -2.07 17.82
C SER A 438 -44.56 -0.94 16.99
N GLN A 439 -44.14 0.31 17.22
CA GLN A 439 -44.57 1.50 16.47
C GLN A 439 -43.79 1.71 15.16
N LEU A 440 -42.63 1.05 14.99
CA LEU A 440 -41.86 1.05 13.73
C LEU A 440 -42.49 0.18 12.62
N ASP A 441 -43.66 -0.41 12.91
CA ASP A 441 -44.75 -0.92 12.08
C ASP A 441 -44.47 -1.43 10.65
N GLU A 442 -45.13 -2.55 10.35
CA GLU A 442 -45.14 -3.31 9.10
C GLU A 442 -45.39 -2.42 7.87
N LYS A 443 -46.15 -1.33 8.01
CA LYS A 443 -46.46 -0.33 6.97
C LYS A 443 -45.28 0.53 6.51
N ALA A 444 -44.29 0.77 7.37
CA ALA A 444 -43.07 1.46 6.96
C ALA A 444 -42.17 0.53 6.13
N VAL A 445 -42.06 -0.74 6.57
CA VAL A 445 -41.34 -1.80 5.86
C VAL A 445 -42.02 -2.11 4.51
N GLU A 446 -43.35 -2.17 4.47
CA GLU A 446 -44.13 -2.41 3.26
C GLU A 446 -43.95 -1.28 2.24
N ARG A 447 -44.00 -0.01 2.68
CA ARG A 447 -43.73 1.15 1.79
C ARG A 447 -42.32 1.12 1.20
N VAL A 448 -41.31 0.84 2.01
CA VAL A 448 -39.92 0.73 1.54
C VAL A 448 -39.74 -0.48 0.63
N THR A 449 -40.44 -1.58 0.92
CA THR A 449 -40.38 -2.80 0.09
C THR A 449 -41.01 -2.56 -1.27
N THR A 450 -42.17 -1.88 -1.34
CA THR A 450 -42.82 -1.49 -2.59
C THR A 450 -41.93 -0.56 -3.41
N GLN A 451 -41.32 0.46 -2.79
CA GLN A 451 -40.36 1.34 -3.49
C GLN A 451 -39.14 0.58 -4.01
N LEU A 452 -38.65 -0.41 -3.24
CA LEU A 452 -37.53 -1.26 -3.67
C LEU A 452 -37.90 -2.14 -4.86
N VAL A 453 -39.16 -2.61 -4.96
CA VAL A 453 -39.64 -3.38 -6.12
C VAL A 453 -39.68 -2.49 -7.36
N TYR A 454 -40.27 -1.30 -7.28
CA TYR A 454 -40.29 -0.36 -8.40
C TYR A 454 -38.88 0.02 -8.89
N ALA A 455 -37.96 0.33 -7.98
CA ALA A 455 -36.60 0.67 -8.33
C ALA A 455 -35.84 -0.49 -9.01
N LYS A 456 -36.16 -1.75 -8.66
CA LYS A 456 -35.57 -2.93 -9.32
C LYS A 456 -36.08 -3.11 -10.75
N GLU A 457 -37.37 -2.84 -10.98
CA GLU A 457 -37.96 -2.91 -12.31
C GLU A 457 -37.38 -1.83 -13.23
N GLU A 458 -37.23 -0.60 -12.74
CA GLU A 458 -36.56 0.48 -13.47
C GLU A 458 -35.11 0.13 -13.81
N LEU A 459 -34.38 -0.44 -12.85
CA LEU A 459 -33.00 -0.88 -13.07
C LEU A 459 -32.91 -2.00 -14.12
N ALA A 460 -33.86 -2.93 -14.13
CA ALA A 460 -33.92 -4.00 -15.12
C ALA A 460 -34.20 -3.44 -16.53
N SER A 461 -35.14 -2.50 -16.63
CA SER A 461 -35.45 -1.79 -17.88
C SER A 461 -34.23 -1.02 -18.41
N ALA A 462 -33.56 -0.25 -17.54
CA ALA A 462 -32.36 0.50 -17.90
C ALA A 462 -31.20 -0.41 -18.34
N LYS A 463 -31.02 -1.57 -17.69
CA LYS A 463 -30.02 -2.58 -18.12
C LYS A 463 -30.34 -3.15 -19.49
N SER A 464 -31.60 -3.47 -19.75
CA SER A 464 -32.04 -3.94 -21.07
C SER A 464 -31.74 -2.90 -22.15
N TYR A 465 -32.14 -1.65 -21.92
CA TYR A 465 -31.89 -0.53 -22.83
C TYR A 465 -30.39 -0.31 -23.11
N ASN A 466 -29.55 -0.34 -22.06
CA ASN A 466 -28.10 -0.22 -22.22
C ASN A 466 -27.49 -1.38 -23.00
N THR A 467 -28.04 -2.60 -22.86
CA THR A 467 -27.59 -3.76 -23.63
C THR A 467 -27.89 -3.55 -25.12
N THR A 468 -29.10 -3.11 -25.46
CA THR A 468 -29.48 -2.77 -26.84
C THR A 468 -28.60 -1.67 -27.42
N LEU A 469 -28.31 -0.61 -26.67
CA LEU A 469 -27.41 0.46 -27.11
C LEU A 469 -25.99 -0.07 -27.39
N MET A 470 -25.49 -0.98 -26.56
CA MET A 470 -24.18 -1.57 -26.75
C MET A 470 -24.12 -2.44 -28.01
N GLU A 471 -25.18 -3.20 -28.29
CA GLU A 471 -25.32 -3.96 -29.53
C GLU A 471 -25.35 -3.04 -30.76
N MET A 472 -26.15 -1.96 -30.72
CA MET A 472 -26.19 -0.96 -31.79
C MET A 472 -24.83 -0.28 -32.01
N TYR A 473 -24.12 0.06 -30.93
CA TYR A 473 -22.79 0.64 -31.01
C TYR A 473 -21.79 -0.33 -31.65
N ASN A 474 -21.82 -1.60 -31.26
CA ASN A 474 -20.93 -2.61 -31.82
C ASN A 474 -21.22 -2.86 -33.31
N ASP A 475 -22.50 -2.89 -33.71
CA ASP A 475 -22.91 -2.96 -35.12
C ASP A 475 -22.39 -1.74 -35.91
N LEU A 476 -22.62 -0.53 -35.39
CA LEU A 476 -22.13 0.70 -36.04
C LEU A 476 -20.60 0.70 -36.17
N LYS A 477 -19.88 0.26 -35.13
CA LYS A 477 -18.42 0.13 -35.14
C LYS A 477 -17.97 -0.90 -36.18
N ALA A 478 -18.66 -2.03 -36.32
CA ALA A 478 -18.37 -3.03 -37.32
C ALA A 478 -18.58 -2.49 -38.75
N ARG A 479 -19.69 -1.78 -38.99
CA ARG A 479 -19.97 -1.12 -40.28
C ARG A 479 -18.94 -0.05 -40.61
N TRP A 480 -18.58 0.79 -39.64
CA TRP A 480 -17.52 1.80 -39.80
C TRP A 480 -16.19 1.16 -40.18
N ASN A 481 -15.80 0.09 -39.49
CA ASN A 481 -14.57 -0.63 -39.81
C ASN A 481 -14.63 -1.26 -41.21
N ALA A 482 -15.77 -1.83 -41.61
CA ALA A 482 -15.94 -2.41 -42.93
C ALA A 482 -15.74 -1.36 -44.06
N ILE A 483 -16.33 -0.17 -43.92
CA ILE A 483 -16.15 0.94 -44.86
C ILE A 483 -14.66 1.31 -45.01
N TRP A 484 -13.90 1.31 -43.91
CA TRP A 484 -12.47 1.61 -43.94
C TRP A 484 -11.60 0.48 -44.50
N GLN A 485 -12.12 -0.75 -44.58
CA GLN A 485 -11.46 -1.86 -45.26
C GLN A 485 -11.79 -1.92 -46.76
N GLU A 486 -12.71 -1.08 -47.25
CA GLU A 486 -12.99 -1.01 -48.69
C GLU A 486 -11.76 -0.47 -49.44
N PRO A 487 -11.39 -1.12 -50.58
CA PRO A 487 -10.23 -0.71 -51.37
C PRO A 487 -10.30 0.75 -51.83
N GLU A 488 -11.50 1.23 -52.12
CA GLU A 488 -11.76 2.60 -52.60
C GLU A 488 -11.44 3.65 -51.53
N MET A 489 -11.87 3.42 -50.28
CA MET A 489 -11.56 4.33 -49.16
C MET A 489 -10.08 4.30 -48.79
N THR A 490 -9.48 3.10 -48.81
CA THR A 490 -8.04 2.94 -48.56
C THR A 490 -7.20 3.67 -49.63
N ASP A 491 -7.59 3.58 -50.91
CA ASP A 491 -6.90 4.26 -51.99
C ASP A 491 -7.13 5.77 -51.97
N ALA A 492 -8.36 6.23 -51.67
CA ALA A 492 -8.66 7.64 -51.49
C ALA A 492 -7.82 8.26 -50.35
N TRP A 493 -7.67 7.55 -49.23
CA TRP A 493 -6.81 7.97 -48.13
C TRP A 493 -5.34 8.04 -48.52
N ARG A 494 -4.83 7.04 -49.25
CA ARG A 494 -3.47 7.04 -49.78
C ARG A 494 -3.21 8.23 -50.71
N ARG A 495 -4.18 8.59 -51.57
CA ARG A 495 -4.10 9.78 -52.43
C ARG A 495 -4.10 11.08 -51.63
N VAL A 496 -4.85 11.16 -50.53
CA VAL A 496 -4.82 12.33 -49.63
C VAL A 496 -3.45 12.48 -48.97
N GLU A 497 -2.89 11.39 -48.43
CA GLU A 497 -1.56 11.42 -47.81
C GLU A 497 -0.46 11.78 -48.81
N ALA A 498 -0.50 11.21 -50.03
CA ALA A 498 0.44 11.58 -51.10
C ALA A 498 0.34 13.06 -51.50
N ARG A 499 -0.86 13.65 -51.48
CA ARG A 499 -1.04 15.09 -51.73
C ARG A 499 -0.42 15.94 -50.63
N LYS A 500 -0.65 15.60 -49.35
CA LYS A 500 -0.03 16.32 -48.22
C LYS A 500 1.50 16.28 -48.27
N GLU A 501 2.07 15.13 -48.61
CA GLU A 501 3.52 14.98 -48.74
C GLU A 501 4.07 15.81 -49.92
N LYS A 502 3.33 15.88 -51.03
CA LYS A 502 3.71 16.71 -52.18
C LYS A 502 3.61 18.21 -51.86
N GLU A 503 2.55 18.65 -51.18
CA GLU A 503 2.35 20.04 -50.76
C GLU A 503 3.44 20.50 -49.77
N THR A 504 3.82 19.64 -48.83
CA THR A 504 4.91 19.94 -47.88
C THR A 504 6.28 20.03 -48.57
N LYS A 505 6.58 19.11 -49.50
CA LYS A 505 7.82 19.18 -50.29
C LYS A 505 7.90 20.43 -51.17
N GLU A 506 6.78 20.80 -51.81
CA GLU A 506 6.73 22.00 -52.65
C GLU A 506 6.88 23.28 -51.82
N LYS A 507 6.23 23.36 -50.64
CA LYS A 507 6.39 24.49 -49.73
C LYS A 507 7.84 24.64 -49.25
N ALA A 508 8.49 23.52 -48.90
CA ALA A 508 9.90 23.53 -48.50
C ALA A 508 10.84 23.99 -49.64
N ARG A 509 10.52 23.63 -50.88
CA ARG A 509 11.26 24.09 -52.07
C ARG A 509 11.12 25.61 -52.27
N GLN A 510 9.90 26.14 -52.20
CA GLN A 510 9.65 27.57 -52.36
C GLN A 510 10.31 28.40 -51.25
N GLU A 511 10.30 27.92 -50.00
CA GLU A 511 11.00 28.57 -48.89
C GLU A 511 12.53 28.57 -49.08
N ALA A 512 13.10 27.49 -49.62
CA ALA A 512 14.52 27.40 -49.91
C ALA A 512 14.94 28.34 -51.06
N GLU A 513 14.10 28.46 -52.09
CA GLU A 513 14.32 29.36 -53.22
C GLU A 513 14.23 30.84 -52.81
N ALA A 514 13.22 31.20 -52.01
CA ALA A 514 13.09 32.56 -51.46
C ALA A 514 14.30 32.96 -50.59
N LYS A 515 14.84 32.03 -49.78
CA LYS A 515 16.05 32.28 -48.98
C LYS A 515 17.29 32.49 -49.86
N ARG A 516 17.43 31.72 -50.95
CA ARG A 516 18.54 31.90 -51.91
C ARG A 516 18.47 33.26 -52.60
N GLU A 517 17.29 33.67 -53.05
CA GLU A 517 17.14 34.96 -53.74
C GLU A 517 17.35 36.14 -52.79
N SER A 518 16.88 36.05 -51.54
CA SER A 518 17.14 37.07 -50.53
C SER A 518 18.63 37.25 -50.26
N MET A 519 19.40 36.15 -50.16
CA MET A 519 20.84 36.19 -49.98
C MET A 519 21.55 36.76 -51.22
N ALA A 520 21.11 36.39 -52.42
CA ALA A 520 21.64 36.93 -53.67
C ALA A 520 21.41 38.45 -53.78
N ARG A 521 20.22 38.94 -53.41
CA ARG A 521 19.90 40.37 -53.37
C ARG A 521 20.77 41.13 -52.37
N GLN A 522 21.00 40.57 -51.19
CA GLN A 522 21.87 41.20 -50.19
C GLN A 522 23.33 41.30 -50.69
N ASN A 523 23.84 40.26 -51.36
CA ASN A 523 25.17 40.30 -51.96
C ASN A 523 25.28 41.35 -53.07
N ARG A 524 24.24 41.48 -53.91
CA ARG A 524 24.17 42.55 -54.94
C ARG A 524 24.19 43.94 -54.29
N TYR A 525 23.43 44.13 -53.22
CA TYR A 525 23.38 45.38 -52.46
C TYR A 525 24.74 45.81 -51.92
N ILE A 526 25.46 44.90 -51.27
CA ILE A 526 26.82 45.17 -50.80
C ILE A 526 27.75 45.47 -51.98
N GLY A 527 27.63 44.72 -53.09
CA GLY A 527 28.44 44.95 -54.29
C GLY A 527 28.24 46.32 -54.93
N VAL A 528 27.04 46.90 -54.88
CA VAL A 528 26.78 48.26 -55.37
C VAL A 528 27.45 49.30 -54.46
N LEU A 529 27.35 49.15 -53.13
CA LEU A 529 28.04 50.03 -52.19
C LEU A 529 29.56 49.99 -52.38
N ASP A 530 30.13 48.81 -52.59
CA ASP A 530 31.57 48.63 -52.80
C ASP A 530 32.08 49.36 -54.04
N LYS A 531 31.26 49.44 -55.11
CA LYS A 531 31.61 50.20 -56.31
C LYS A 531 31.71 51.70 -56.03
N PHE A 532 30.75 52.29 -55.34
CA PHE A 532 30.81 53.70 -54.97
C PHE A 532 32.01 54.02 -54.07
N ILE A 533 32.33 53.13 -53.13
CA ILE A 533 33.53 53.26 -52.30
C ILE A 533 34.79 53.23 -53.18
N HIS A 534 34.86 52.29 -54.12
CA HIS A 534 35.99 52.15 -55.03
C HIS A 534 36.18 53.38 -55.93
N GLU A 535 35.12 53.86 -56.57
CA GLU A 535 35.15 55.08 -57.41
C GLU A 535 35.59 56.30 -56.61
N GLY A 536 35.12 56.43 -55.37
CA GLY A 536 35.58 57.47 -54.45
C GLY A 536 37.08 57.34 -54.12
N HIS A 537 37.58 56.12 -53.89
CA HIS A 537 39.01 55.88 -53.66
C HIS A 537 39.86 56.18 -54.90
N GLU A 538 39.38 55.86 -56.10
CA GLU A 538 40.06 56.20 -57.35
C GLU A 538 40.15 57.72 -57.56
N ALA A 539 39.08 58.44 -57.21
CA ALA A 539 39.07 59.91 -57.23
C ALA A 539 40.09 60.50 -56.25
N LEU A 540 40.16 59.98 -55.01
CA LEU A 540 41.19 60.39 -54.04
C LEU A 540 42.61 60.08 -54.50
N SER A 541 42.83 58.89 -55.06
CA SER A 541 44.12 58.47 -55.62
C SER A 541 44.57 59.35 -56.78
N SER A 542 43.63 59.75 -57.65
CA SER A 542 43.89 60.66 -58.75
C SER A 542 44.23 62.06 -58.25
N PHE A 543 43.46 62.58 -57.29
CA PHE A 543 43.72 63.87 -56.66
C PHE A 543 45.10 63.92 -55.99
N ALA A 544 45.50 62.85 -55.29
CA ALA A 544 46.79 62.73 -54.60
C ALA A 544 48.01 62.91 -55.51
N LYS A 545 47.88 62.61 -56.81
CA LYS A 545 48.93 62.78 -57.84
C LYS A 545 49.04 64.20 -58.38
N THR A 546 48.16 65.11 -57.96
CA THR A 546 48.15 66.49 -58.40
C THR A 546 48.71 67.42 -57.32
N ASP A 547 49.04 68.65 -57.73
CA ASP A 547 49.44 69.74 -56.81
C ASP A 547 48.28 70.70 -56.54
N ARG A 548 47.04 70.29 -56.87
CA ARG A 548 45.83 71.06 -56.59
C ARG A 548 45.49 71.00 -55.10
N VAL A 549 44.88 72.07 -54.61
CA VAL A 549 44.47 72.20 -53.20
C VAL A 549 42.98 71.94 -52.96
N ASN A 550 42.17 71.76 -54.01
CA ASN A 550 40.74 71.45 -53.94
C ASN A 550 40.36 70.34 -54.95
N PHE A 551 39.33 69.56 -54.61
CA PHE A 551 38.70 68.60 -55.52
C PHE A 551 37.99 69.31 -56.68
N ASN A 552 38.02 68.72 -57.87
CA ASN A 552 37.13 69.16 -58.94
C ASN A 552 35.72 68.57 -58.76
N GLU A 553 34.73 69.09 -59.49
CA GLU A 553 33.32 68.67 -59.35
C GLU A 553 33.10 67.15 -59.49
N LYS A 554 33.82 66.48 -60.41
CA LYS A 554 33.69 65.02 -60.59
C LYS A 554 34.31 64.25 -59.43
N GLU A 555 35.48 64.67 -58.95
CA GLU A 555 36.12 64.07 -57.78
C GLU A 555 35.25 64.27 -56.52
N SER A 556 34.75 65.48 -56.31
CA SER A 556 33.86 65.80 -55.19
C SER A 556 32.60 64.91 -55.19
N ALA A 557 31.99 64.68 -56.35
CA ALA A 557 30.82 63.81 -56.47
C ALA A 557 31.14 62.34 -56.13
N SER A 558 32.22 61.78 -56.69
CA SER A 558 32.64 60.39 -56.40
C SER A 558 33.04 60.20 -54.93
N ILE A 559 33.72 61.18 -54.33
CA ILE A 559 34.09 61.15 -52.90
C ILE A 559 32.84 61.27 -52.02
N TYR A 560 31.90 62.14 -52.37
CA TYR A 560 30.62 62.30 -51.67
C TYR A 560 29.83 60.99 -51.61
N TYR A 561 29.62 60.34 -52.76
CA TYR A 561 28.93 59.05 -52.79
C TYR A 561 29.75 57.90 -52.19
N GLY A 562 31.09 57.94 -52.29
CA GLY A 562 31.96 56.97 -51.64
C GLY A 562 31.88 57.03 -50.11
N ILE A 563 31.80 58.23 -49.53
CA ILE A 563 31.60 58.41 -48.08
C ILE A 563 30.21 57.92 -47.68
N MET A 564 29.15 58.24 -48.45
CA MET A 564 27.80 57.72 -48.18
C MET A 564 27.74 56.20 -48.23
N ALA A 565 28.35 55.60 -49.26
CA ALA A 565 28.39 54.16 -49.42
C ALA A 565 29.14 53.47 -48.26
N SER A 566 30.27 54.05 -47.83
CA SER A 566 31.04 53.57 -46.68
C SER A 566 30.22 53.68 -45.38
N ALA A 567 29.52 54.79 -45.18
CA ALA A 567 28.66 55.01 -44.03
C ALA A 567 27.56 53.94 -43.95
N VAL A 568 26.86 53.69 -45.05
CA VAL A 568 25.80 52.68 -45.14
C VAL A 568 26.36 51.27 -44.93
N LYS A 569 27.47 50.92 -45.59
CA LYS A 569 28.10 49.60 -45.48
C LYS A 569 28.54 49.27 -44.04
N HIS A 570 29.04 50.27 -43.32
CA HIS A 570 29.54 50.12 -41.96
C HIS A 570 28.56 50.57 -40.88
N ASN A 571 27.30 50.86 -41.26
CA ASN A 571 26.22 51.28 -40.36
C ASN A 571 26.59 52.52 -39.50
N ILE A 572 27.16 53.54 -40.15
CA ILE A 572 27.53 54.83 -39.55
C ILE A 572 26.51 55.88 -40.02
N GLY A 573 25.96 56.66 -39.09
CA GLY A 573 25.05 57.77 -39.41
C GLY A 573 25.75 58.91 -40.15
N LEU A 574 24.99 59.76 -40.84
CA LEU A 574 25.48 61.01 -41.46
C LEU A 574 24.72 62.24 -40.93
N ASP A 575 24.10 62.08 -39.77
CA ASP A 575 23.20 63.03 -39.09
C ASP A 575 23.94 64.06 -38.22
N SER A 576 25.20 63.80 -37.88
CA SER A 576 26.03 64.71 -37.09
C SER A 576 27.44 64.83 -37.65
N LYS A 577 28.09 65.97 -37.38
CA LYS A 577 29.47 66.23 -37.81
C LYS A 577 30.45 65.16 -37.31
N ALA A 578 30.21 64.62 -36.11
CA ALA A 578 31.02 63.54 -35.53
C ALA A 578 30.82 62.21 -36.28
N CYS A 579 29.56 61.87 -36.62
CA CYS A 579 29.26 60.68 -37.41
C CYS A 579 29.82 60.79 -38.84
N ILE A 580 29.73 61.97 -39.46
CA ILE A 580 30.31 62.26 -40.78
C ILE A 580 31.84 62.14 -40.77
N ASP A 581 32.51 62.68 -39.75
CA ASP A 581 33.97 62.49 -39.59
C ASP A 581 34.32 60.99 -39.40
N SER A 582 33.50 60.23 -38.68
CA SER A 582 33.66 58.78 -38.54
C SER A 582 33.47 58.04 -39.86
N ALA A 583 32.47 58.41 -40.67
CA ALA A 583 32.24 57.84 -41.99
C ALA A 583 33.41 58.17 -42.95
N ALA A 584 33.89 59.41 -42.96
CA ALA A 584 35.02 59.82 -43.77
C ALA A 584 36.32 59.10 -43.35
N LYS A 585 36.56 58.94 -42.03
CA LYS A 585 37.69 58.13 -41.52
C LYS A 585 37.60 56.68 -41.97
N LYS A 586 36.40 56.09 -41.89
CA LYS A 586 36.20 54.69 -42.29
C LYS A 586 36.37 54.49 -43.79
N PHE A 587 35.85 55.42 -44.59
CA PHE A 587 36.08 55.48 -46.02
C PHE A 587 37.57 55.56 -46.35
N LEU A 588 38.33 56.45 -45.70
CA LEU A 588 39.77 56.59 -45.91
C LEU A 588 40.60 55.40 -45.41
N SER A 589 40.17 54.73 -44.33
CA SER A 589 40.89 53.57 -43.79
C SER A 589 40.87 52.37 -44.73
N ASP A 590 39.84 52.28 -45.56
CA ASP A 590 39.66 51.19 -46.52
C ASP A 590 40.42 51.48 -47.85
N MET A 591 41.05 52.66 -48.00
CA MET A 591 41.83 53.06 -49.18
C MET A 591 43.26 52.51 -49.13
N SER A 592 43.78 52.06 -50.28
CA SER A 592 45.19 51.67 -50.42
C SER A 592 46.08 52.90 -50.67
N TRP A 593 47.09 53.08 -49.82
CA TRP A 593 48.07 54.18 -49.89
C TRP A 593 49.38 53.80 -50.58
N HIS A 594 49.44 52.60 -51.18
CA HIS A 594 50.65 52.13 -51.84
C HIS A 594 51.06 53.05 -52.99
N GLY A 595 52.31 53.54 -52.96
CA GLY A 595 52.87 54.44 -53.97
C GLY A 595 52.71 55.94 -53.69
N PHE A 596 52.15 56.32 -52.53
CA PHE A 596 52.07 57.71 -52.07
C PHE A 596 53.01 57.96 -50.88
N THR A 597 53.47 59.21 -50.72
CA THR A 597 54.26 59.62 -49.54
C THR A 597 53.34 59.88 -48.34
N ASP A 598 53.87 59.72 -47.13
CA ASP A 598 53.15 60.02 -45.88
C ASP A 598 52.58 61.44 -45.87
N PHE A 599 53.33 62.41 -46.43
CA PHE A 599 52.86 63.79 -46.59
C PHE A 599 51.62 63.88 -47.48
N LYS A 600 51.62 63.22 -48.66
CA LYS A 600 50.45 63.24 -49.55
C LYS A 600 49.26 62.51 -48.92
N GLN A 601 49.48 61.42 -48.19
CA GLN A 601 48.42 60.72 -47.44
C GLN A 601 47.79 61.62 -46.38
N GLU A 602 48.60 62.34 -45.59
CA GLU A 602 48.12 63.27 -44.57
C GLU A 602 47.35 64.44 -45.19
N CYS A 603 47.84 65.00 -46.30
CA CYS A 603 47.12 66.04 -47.05
C CYS A 603 45.75 65.56 -47.53
N VAL A 604 45.69 64.44 -48.27
CA VAL A 604 44.43 63.90 -48.81
C VAL A 604 43.47 63.56 -47.69
N THR A 605 43.95 62.96 -46.61
CA THR A 605 43.14 62.67 -45.41
C THR A 605 42.54 63.92 -44.81
N SER A 606 43.33 64.98 -44.68
CA SER A 606 42.89 66.26 -44.09
C SER A 606 41.87 66.95 -44.99
N TRP A 607 42.12 66.98 -46.30
CA TRP A 607 41.21 67.56 -47.28
C TRP A 607 39.89 66.80 -47.38
N THR A 608 39.90 65.47 -47.40
CA THR A 608 38.66 64.68 -47.43
C THR A 608 37.81 64.88 -46.18
N LYS A 609 38.43 65.02 -45.00
CA LYS A 609 37.71 65.34 -43.76
C LYS A 609 37.12 66.75 -43.79
N LEU A 610 37.87 67.74 -44.25
CA LEU A 610 37.36 69.11 -44.41
C LEU A 610 36.21 69.15 -45.40
N PHE A 611 36.36 68.51 -46.56
CA PHE A 611 35.30 68.36 -47.56
C PHE A 611 34.04 67.76 -46.94
N ALA A 612 34.14 66.58 -46.33
CA ALA A 612 33.01 65.87 -45.75
C ALA A 612 32.28 66.65 -44.65
N THR A 613 33.02 67.39 -43.81
CA THR A 613 32.46 68.01 -42.59
C THR A 613 32.10 69.49 -42.73
N ASN A 614 32.66 70.19 -43.72
CA ASN A 614 32.49 71.64 -43.88
C ASN A 614 32.00 72.06 -45.27
N GLU A 615 32.29 71.30 -46.34
CA GLU A 615 32.02 71.73 -47.71
C GLU A 615 30.78 71.10 -48.34
N VAL A 616 30.38 69.89 -47.91
CA VAL A 616 29.16 69.20 -48.38
C VAL A 616 28.13 69.02 -47.28
N GLN A 617 26.88 68.77 -47.68
CA GLN A 617 25.75 68.52 -46.77
C GLN A 617 25.10 67.17 -47.10
N PHE A 618 25.12 66.24 -46.14
CA PHE A 618 24.42 64.96 -46.24
C PHE A 618 22.99 65.11 -45.71
N THR A 619 22.07 65.59 -46.55
CA THR A 619 20.65 65.72 -46.18
C THR A 619 19.93 64.39 -46.23
N ASP A 620 18.90 64.19 -45.39
CA ASP A 620 18.08 62.97 -45.38
C ASP A 620 17.54 62.62 -46.78
N ASN A 621 17.07 63.62 -47.54
CA ASN A 621 16.60 63.41 -48.91
C ASN A 621 17.72 62.93 -49.85
N ALA A 622 18.96 63.41 -49.70
CA ALA A 622 20.08 62.91 -50.49
C ALA A 622 20.45 61.47 -50.12
N ILE A 623 20.39 61.14 -48.82
CA ILE A 623 20.63 59.78 -48.30
C ILE A 623 19.55 58.82 -48.79
N ASP A 624 18.28 59.19 -48.69
CA ASP A 624 17.15 58.37 -49.14
C ASP A 624 17.19 58.13 -50.65
N ASN A 625 17.49 59.16 -51.45
CA ASN A 625 17.65 58.99 -52.90
C ASN A 625 18.82 58.07 -53.25
N PHE A 626 19.94 58.18 -52.53
CA PHE A 626 21.08 57.28 -52.70
C PHE A 626 20.71 55.83 -52.32
N LEU A 627 20.05 55.63 -51.18
CA LEU A 627 19.62 54.30 -50.72
C LEU A 627 18.59 53.68 -51.66
N ALA A 628 17.63 54.47 -52.17
CA ALA A 628 16.66 54.03 -53.15
C ALA A 628 17.33 53.63 -54.48
N PHE A 629 18.35 54.39 -54.91
CA PHE A 629 19.16 54.03 -56.06
C PHE A 629 19.91 52.71 -55.82
N VAL A 630 20.63 52.57 -54.70
CA VAL A 630 21.34 51.33 -54.35
C VAL A 630 20.37 50.14 -54.29
N ASP A 631 19.20 50.28 -53.67
CA ASP A 631 18.20 49.20 -53.62
C ASP A 631 17.66 48.84 -55.01
N HIS A 632 17.38 49.83 -55.86
CA HIS A 632 16.99 49.59 -57.25
C HIS A 632 18.07 48.82 -58.02
N MET A 633 19.33 49.25 -57.90
CA MET A 633 20.49 48.60 -58.53
C MET A 633 20.71 47.18 -58.02
N SER A 634 20.29 46.88 -56.79
CA SER A 634 20.39 45.57 -56.16
C SER A 634 19.28 44.60 -56.57
N CYS A 635 18.17 45.14 -57.08
CA CYS A 635 17.02 44.38 -57.55
C CYS A 635 17.15 43.92 -59.01
N SER A 636 18.03 44.53 -59.80
CA SER A 636 18.29 44.10 -61.18
C SER A 636 19.33 42.96 -61.19
N ALA A 637 18.97 41.83 -61.81
CA ALA A 637 19.92 40.75 -62.10
C ALA A 637 20.84 41.09 -63.29
N ASP A 638 20.48 42.10 -64.08
CA ASP A 638 21.29 42.61 -65.18
C ASP A 638 22.22 43.72 -64.67
N THR A 639 23.51 43.44 -64.76
CA THR A 639 24.64 44.33 -64.50
C THR A 639 24.42 45.73 -65.08
N TYR A 640 24.48 46.75 -64.23
CA TYR A 640 24.60 48.14 -64.65
C TYR A 640 25.83 48.34 -65.53
N VAL A 641 25.56 48.77 -66.77
CA VAL A 641 26.52 49.18 -67.78
C VAL A 641 27.00 50.58 -67.43
N SER A 642 28.32 50.78 -67.36
CA SER A 642 28.97 52.08 -67.22
C SER A 642 28.44 53.09 -68.24
N LEU A 643 28.43 54.37 -67.89
CA LEU A 643 28.15 55.51 -68.78
C LEU A 643 29.02 55.44 -70.07
N GLY A 644 28.51 54.79 -71.12
CA GLY A 644 29.15 54.72 -72.42
C GLY A 644 28.67 53.57 -73.30
N GLY A 645 27.88 53.88 -74.33
CA GLY A 645 27.79 53.05 -75.53
C GLY A 645 26.61 52.09 -75.66
N SER A 646 25.64 52.54 -76.45
CA SER A 646 24.65 51.86 -77.31
C SER A 646 24.36 50.34 -77.25
N ASN A 647 23.05 50.08 -77.39
CA ASN A 647 22.37 49.04 -78.18
C ASN A 647 22.35 47.59 -77.65
N GLY A 648 21.13 47.14 -77.33
CA GLY A 648 20.63 45.89 -77.92
C GLY A 648 19.67 45.06 -77.06
N CYS A 649 18.44 44.92 -77.55
CA CYS A 649 17.43 43.87 -77.35
C CYS A 649 16.85 43.66 -75.94
N ALA A 650 15.54 43.79 -75.70
CA ALA A 650 14.36 43.18 -76.35
C ALA A 650 14.22 41.66 -76.11
N ASP A 651 13.02 41.29 -75.64
CA ASP A 651 12.40 39.96 -75.52
C ASP A 651 12.85 39.04 -74.36
N GLN A 652 11.93 38.79 -73.42
CA GLN A 652 11.15 37.53 -73.39
C GLN A 652 10.14 37.51 -72.23
N LEU A 653 8.86 37.79 -72.56
CA LEU A 653 7.68 37.53 -71.74
C LEU A 653 6.94 36.30 -72.29
N THR A 654 7.39 35.08 -71.95
CA THR A 654 6.65 33.81 -72.15
C THR A 654 7.16 32.73 -71.19
N ASN A 655 6.26 31.86 -70.69
CA ASN A 655 6.67 30.55 -70.16
C ASN A 655 6.98 29.60 -71.33
N TRP A 656 7.83 28.59 -71.13
CA TRP A 656 8.30 27.65 -72.18
C TRP A 656 7.18 26.92 -72.94
N ASP A 657 5.92 26.94 -72.46
CA ASP A 657 4.77 26.26 -73.08
C ASP A 657 3.81 27.19 -73.87
N GLY A 658 4.13 28.47 -74.03
CA GLY A 658 3.37 29.37 -74.91
C GLY A 658 2.04 29.91 -74.35
N THR A 659 1.80 29.86 -73.04
CA THR A 659 0.60 30.46 -72.42
C THR A 659 0.86 31.85 -71.80
N GLN A 660 -0.10 32.77 -71.94
CA GLN A 660 -0.04 34.14 -71.36
C GLN A 660 -0.34 34.11 -69.84
N LYS A 661 0.48 34.79 -69.03
CA LYS A 661 0.28 34.94 -67.57
C LYS A 661 -0.97 35.76 -67.25
N VAL A 662 -1.89 35.18 -66.49
CA VAL A 662 -3.05 35.88 -65.93
C VAL A 662 -2.59 36.79 -64.79
N GLY A 663 -2.86 38.09 -64.90
CA GLY A 663 -2.47 39.10 -63.91
C GLY A 663 -3.21 38.97 -62.56
N LEU A 664 -2.52 39.36 -61.48
CA LEU A 664 -3.05 39.47 -60.13
C LEU A 664 -4.25 40.44 -60.10
N GLY A 665 -5.47 39.89 -60.03
CA GLY A 665 -6.73 40.66 -60.01
C GLY A 665 -7.97 39.97 -60.59
N ALA A 666 -7.87 38.74 -61.10
CA ALA A 666 -9.02 38.04 -61.67
C ALA A 666 -9.83 37.27 -60.59
N VAL A 667 -11.07 37.74 -60.36
CA VAL A 667 -12.10 37.05 -59.56
C VAL A 667 -12.53 35.77 -60.29
N LEU A 668 -12.26 34.60 -59.69
CA LEU A 668 -12.83 33.34 -60.18
C LEU A 668 -14.33 33.26 -59.85
N ARG A 669 -15.15 33.44 -60.89
CA ARG A 669 -16.60 33.20 -60.88
C ARG A 669 -16.88 31.72 -60.53
N LYS A 670 -17.67 31.50 -59.48
CA LYS A 670 -18.40 30.24 -59.27
C LYS A 670 -19.40 30.01 -60.40
N LYS A 671 -19.49 28.76 -60.89
CA LYS A 671 -20.70 28.09 -61.42
C LYS A 671 -20.38 26.62 -61.73
N PRO A 672 -21.37 25.72 -61.87
CA PRO A 672 -22.44 25.37 -60.94
C PRO A 672 -22.50 23.84 -60.69
N ARG A 673 -23.37 23.41 -59.76
CA ARG A 673 -23.81 22.00 -59.66
C ARG A 673 -24.49 21.55 -60.96
N GLY A 674 -24.20 20.33 -61.41
CA GLY A 674 -24.93 19.59 -62.44
C GLY A 674 -25.07 18.12 -62.01
N PHE A 675 -26.29 17.61 -62.11
CA PHE A 675 -26.74 16.25 -61.79
C PHE A 675 -26.47 15.24 -62.93
N SER A 676 -26.41 13.95 -62.56
CA SER A 676 -26.73 12.71 -63.32
C SER A 676 -25.77 12.32 -64.47
N LEU A 677 -25.37 11.06 -64.67
CA LEU A 677 -25.99 9.74 -64.43
C LEU A 677 -25.24 8.85 -63.43
#